data_AF-A0A2T7B591-F1
#
_entry.id   AF-A0A2T7B591-F1
#
_cell.length_a   1.000
_cell.length_b   1.000
_cell.length_c   1.000
_cell.angle_alpha   90.00
_cell.angle_beta   90.00
_cell.angle_gamma   90.00
#
_symmetry.space_group_name_H-M   'P 1'
#
loop_
_entity.id
_entity.type
_entity.pdbx_description
1 polymer ?
#
loop_
_entity_poly.entity_id
_entity_poly.type
_entity_poly.pdbx_seq_one_letter_code
_entity_poly.pdbx_strand_id
1 'polypeptide(L)'
;MKKTPSVATGESPNNDLAGQTNVARLYKGRPNIYGQVRSYPDLIQESLFEYINNKKYVTEFLEVGYGRYDISSVRYSESSLSAMAGASYDIYQPGAVIGTINEGYTFDDVDGQELDGPNKATGVIIQQATTSNVVQGIYSGGQISIKILKNNSFDYFYDSIKPIDVTFVINVTYATATGNVTKNITVNATLINATLTNDGAVVNPVQWYTFYFNNLSGPDINETPANATINSTYFQITQYESVAVGPFFSAVESSYLWIHMSGNQAKGKKGPVQLTWWKVDDDNNIVPGTMQSAQVNVDNNTGSYDYVYYTFKIKPAAGKARYAFTVRRLNNAADDNTVYILAAHAINVRTNVVYPDDTLVKLTVMETENASGIKDRKYNLLAQRLVISYNRSTGAVDYTLRASRSFADAVLHEWVMVAKQDIKRLDLPTLYAIADSLSDNQLGYFDYTFSDSKQSLGERIQVICNAARVDINWIGDVLTFWRDERVSVPAAVFGRSNMFWDGFKMGYSMSLPNGYDGITLDYVDPRTNKKAYIYLSVNTSGIARITSPTENAMTISLAGSRNQVQAINRAYLEANRLVHSRLSMTVKVFETTHVIRGAVVQCPDMYDNEQQTGYLKGRDGNAFFTSERLEFPGDMWVVITDSLGNFHGRYRAYQVSGNDKSFTADADTFDLNIYDGRTVQTPSRYFLASSDELNSTLWRVESSKPNGDDTQTLSLVEYSDAIYLND
;
A
#
# COMPACT_ATOMS: atom_id res chain seq x y z
N MET A 1 -19.46 -15.80 -15.57
CA MET A 1 -18.62 -15.54 -14.38
C MET A 1 -18.08 -14.14 -14.48
N LYS A 2 -18.54 -13.21 -13.64
CA LYS A 2 -17.96 -11.87 -13.54
C LYS A 2 -16.51 -12.02 -13.07
N LYS A 3 -15.55 -11.69 -13.93
CA LYS A 3 -14.15 -11.48 -13.52
C LYS A 3 -14.17 -10.19 -12.69
N THR A 4 -14.30 -10.34 -11.38
CA THR A 4 -13.94 -9.28 -10.45
C THR A 4 -12.46 -8.95 -10.72
N PRO A 5 -12.08 -7.68 -10.92
CA PRO A 5 -10.67 -7.33 -11.03
C PRO A 5 -9.98 -7.84 -9.78
N SER A 6 -8.88 -8.57 -9.96
CA SER A 6 -8.01 -9.02 -8.88
C SER A 6 -7.62 -7.79 -8.07
N VAL A 7 -8.22 -7.61 -6.90
CA VAL A 7 -7.77 -6.62 -5.94
C VAL A 7 -6.39 -7.10 -5.54
N ALA A 8 -5.33 -6.38 -5.94
CA ALA A 8 -3.98 -6.67 -5.50
C ALA A 8 -3.97 -6.85 -3.98
N THR A 9 -3.71 -8.09 -3.55
CA THR A 9 -3.68 -8.52 -2.15
C THR A 9 -2.36 -8.16 -1.46
N GLY A 10 -1.49 -7.38 -2.09
CA GLY A 10 -0.14 -7.11 -1.61
C GLY A 10 -0.04 -6.00 -0.56
N GLU A 11 0.99 -6.11 0.27
CA GLU A 11 1.58 -5.01 1.05
C GLU A 11 2.11 -3.91 0.11
N SER A 12 2.65 -2.80 0.65
CA SER A 12 3.37 -1.82 -0.18
C SER A 12 4.50 -2.49 -0.98
N PRO A 13 4.78 -2.06 -2.22
CA PRO A 13 5.93 -2.54 -3.00
C PRO A 13 7.27 -2.29 -2.27
N ASN A 14 7.28 -1.41 -1.26
CA ASN A 14 8.42 -1.17 -0.39
C ASN A 14 8.71 -2.35 0.55
N ASN A 15 7.68 -3.10 0.96
CA ASN A 15 7.77 -4.24 1.87
C ASN A 15 7.61 -5.59 1.14
N ASP A 16 6.97 -5.58 -0.03
CA ASP A 16 6.93 -6.74 -0.93
C ASP A 16 8.25 -6.84 -1.70
N LEU A 17 9.20 -7.56 -1.10
CA LEU A 17 10.56 -7.74 -1.63
C LEU A 17 10.60 -8.72 -2.82
N ALA A 18 9.47 -9.31 -3.21
CA ALA A 18 9.34 -10.19 -4.36
C ALA A 18 8.66 -9.45 -5.53
N GLY A 19 9.40 -9.25 -6.63
CA GLY A 19 8.80 -8.68 -7.84
C GLY A 19 8.49 -7.18 -7.75
N GLN A 20 9.30 -6.41 -7.02
CA GLN A 20 9.18 -4.95 -6.86
C GLN A 20 8.91 -4.23 -8.19
N THR A 21 7.72 -3.65 -8.30
CA THR A 21 7.23 -2.92 -9.48
C THR A 21 6.34 -1.75 -9.04
N ASN A 22 6.31 -0.68 -9.84
CA ASN A 22 5.43 0.46 -9.58
C ASN A 22 4.01 0.11 -10.04
N VAL A 23 3.11 -0.06 -9.08
CA VAL A 23 1.70 -0.40 -9.33
C VAL A 23 0.78 0.56 -8.58
N ALA A 24 -0.42 0.76 -9.10
CA ALA A 24 -1.44 1.53 -8.41
C ALA A 24 -2.09 0.68 -7.32
N ARG A 25 -2.13 1.19 -6.08
CA ARG A 25 -2.71 0.48 -4.92
C ARG A 25 -4.06 1.08 -4.51
N LEU A 26 -5.06 0.87 -5.35
CA LEU A 26 -6.42 1.36 -5.09
C LEU A 26 -7.00 0.73 -3.80
N TYR A 27 -7.69 1.54 -2.99
CA TYR A 27 -8.33 1.16 -1.72
C TYR A 27 -7.37 0.66 -0.61
N LYS A 28 -6.08 0.96 -0.71
CA LYS A 28 -5.08 0.64 0.33
C LYS A 28 -4.64 1.89 1.08
N GLY A 29 -3.95 1.69 2.20
CA GLY A 29 -3.34 2.79 2.94
C GLY A 29 -2.21 3.43 2.11
N ARG A 30 -2.18 4.77 2.12
CA ARG A 30 -1.05 5.53 1.59
C ARG A 30 0.25 5.07 2.26
N PRO A 31 1.36 4.89 1.53
CA PRO A 31 2.62 4.55 2.15
C PRO A 31 3.07 5.65 3.12
N ASN A 32 3.41 5.29 4.35
CA ASN A 32 3.97 6.17 5.37
C ASN A 32 5.33 5.61 5.76
N ILE A 33 6.39 6.20 5.21
CA ILE A 33 7.76 5.71 5.37
C ILE A 33 8.38 6.37 6.59
N TYR A 34 9.03 5.58 7.45
CA TYR A 34 9.92 6.05 8.51
C TYR A 34 11.35 5.58 8.25
N GLY A 35 12.31 6.36 8.75
CA GLY A 35 13.73 6.15 8.49
C GLY A 35 14.07 6.33 7.02
N GLN A 36 14.97 5.50 6.51
CA GLN A 36 15.48 5.52 5.15
C GLN A 36 15.14 4.22 4.41
N VAL A 37 14.29 4.31 3.39
CA VAL A 37 13.83 3.17 2.60
C VAL A 37 14.09 3.37 1.12
N ARG A 38 14.53 2.30 0.45
CA ARG A 38 14.46 2.20 -1.01
C ARG A 38 13.00 2.04 -1.43
N SER A 39 12.36 3.17 -1.72
CA SER A 39 10.95 3.22 -2.08
C SER A 39 10.76 2.88 -3.55
N TYR A 40 9.72 2.10 -3.83
CA TYR A 40 9.08 1.89 -5.12
C TYR A 40 7.74 2.62 -5.08
N PRO A 41 7.72 3.91 -5.49
CA PRO A 41 6.55 4.77 -5.35
C PRO A 41 5.32 4.20 -6.08
N ASP A 42 4.14 4.43 -5.50
CA ASP A 42 2.87 3.92 -6.02
C ASP A 42 2.40 4.75 -7.21
N LEU A 43 1.80 4.11 -8.21
CA LEU A 43 1.27 4.83 -9.37
C LEU A 43 -0.06 5.52 -9.02
N ILE A 44 -0.17 6.84 -9.27
CA ILE A 44 -1.41 7.60 -8.97
C ILE A 44 -2.37 7.70 -10.15
N GLN A 45 -1.88 7.54 -11.39
CA GLN A 45 -2.66 7.61 -12.62
C GLN A 45 -2.06 6.71 -13.70
N GLU A 46 -2.84 6.40 -14.73
CA GLU A 46 -2.33 5.67 -15.89
C GLU A 46 -1.13 6.39 -16.53
N SER A 47 -0.19 5.61 -17.06
CA SER A 47 1.00 6.16 -17.70
C SER A 47 0.64 6.75 -19.04
N LEU A 48 0.83 8.05 -19.16
CA LEU A 48 0.55 8.77 -20.39
C LEU A 48 1.82 8.79 -21.24
N PHE A 49 1.70 8.55 -22.53
CA PHE A 49 2.83 8.73 -23.45
C PHE A 49 2.50 9.66 -24.59
N GLU A 50 3.54 10.25 -25.18
CA GLU A 50 3.47 11.03 -26.39
C GLU A 50 4.73 10.86 -27.23
N TYR A 51 4.60 11.10 -28.53
CA TYR A 51 5.72 11.10 -29.46
C TYR A 51 6.14 12.55 -29.73
N ILE A 52 7.38 12.88 -29.38
CA ILE A 52 8.01 14.17 -29.64
C ILE A 52 9.25 13.92 -30.48
N ASN A 53 9.33 14.55 -31.66
CA ASN A 53 10.45 14.37 -32.61
C ASN A 53 10.78 12.89 -32.89
N ASN A 54 9.75 12.10 -33.22
CA ASN A 54 9.84 10.67 -33.50
C ASN A 54 10.20 9.77 -32.29
N LYS A 55 10.31 10.30 -31.08
CA LYS A 55 10.68 9.53 -29.89
C LYS A 55 9.53 9.46 -28.90
N LYS A 56 9.29 8.27 -28.35
CA LYS A 56 8.24 8.03 -27.37
C LYS A 56 8.71 8.51 -26.00
N TYR A 57 7.98 9.45 -25.42
CA TYR A 57 8.15 9.92 -24.04
C TYR A 57 6.99 9.44 -23.20
N VAL A 58 7.28 8.73 -22.11
CA VAL A 58 6.30 8.27 -21.14
C VAL A 58 6.40 9.16 -19.91
N THR A 59 5.28 9.73 -19.47
CA THR A 59 5.17 10.53 -18.25
C THR A 59 4.30 9.83 -17.22
N GLU A 60 4.84 9.67 -16.03
CA GLU A 60 4.21 8.98 -14.91
C GLU A 60 4.24 9.88 -13.68
N PHE A 61 3.17 9.84 -12.89
CA PHE A 61 3.14 10.43 -11.57
C PHE A 61 3.06 9.30 -10.54
N LEU A 62 3.92 9.37 -9.54
CA LEU A 62 4.00 8.38 -8.48
C LEU A 62 3.95 9.03 -7.10
N GLU A 63 3.33 8.37 -6.14
CA GLU A 63 3.27 8.75 -4.73
C GLU A 63 4.39 8.05 -3.95
N VAL A 64 5.27 8.84 -3.35
CA VAL A 64 6.33 8.32 -2.46
C VAL A 64 5.74 7.98 -1.10
N GLY A 65 4.87 8.84 -0.59
CA GLY A 65 4.12 8.60 0.63
C GLY A 65 3.60 9.86 1.30
N TYR A 66 2.92 9.64 2.42
CA TYR A 66 2.37 10.68 3.29
C TYR A 66 3.48 11.47 3.99
N GLY A 67 3.47 12.80 3.92
CA GLY A 67 4.37 13.79 4.52
C GLY A 67 5.66 14.07 3.75
N ARG A 68 6.65 14.74 4.37
CA ARG A 68 7.86 15.23 3.70
C ARG A 68 9.02 14.22 3.72
N TYR A 69 9.79 14.16 2.64
CA TYR A 69 10.93 13.26 2.50
C TYR A 69 12.16 13.97 1.94
N ASP A 70 13.32 13.62 2.46
CA ASP A 70 14.59 13.85 1.76
C ASP A 70 14.81 12.71 0.76
N ILE A 71 14.90 13.06 -0.53
CA ILE A 71 14.92 12.09 -1.62
C ILE A 71 16.26 12.15 -2.33
N SER A 72 16.88 10.99 -2.50
CA SER A 72 18.14 10.84 -3.22
C SER A 72 18.16 9.57 -4.07
N SER A 73 19.18 9.43 -4.93
CA SER A 73 19.43 8.21 -5.71
C SER A 73 18.19 7.71 -6.48
N VAL A 74 17.58 8.56 -7.30
CA VAL A 74 16.50 8.17 -8.22
C VAL A 74 17.06 7.27 -9.33
N ARG A 75 16.46 6.10 -9.51
CA ARG A 75 16.93 5.03 -10.42
C ARG A 75 15.78 4.40 -11.20
N TYR A 76 16.15 3.78 -12.29
CA TYR A 76 15.38 2.73 -12.94
C TYR A 76 16.12 1.41 -12.76
N SER A 77 15.52 0.47 -12.02
CA SER A 77 16.21 -0.73 -11.54
C SER A 77 17.50 -0.33 -10.80
N GLU A 78 18.68 -0.79 -11.23
CA GLU A 78 19.97 -0.43 -10.64
C GLU A 78 20.60 0.83 -11.25
N SER A 79 20.14 1.27 -12.42
CA SER A 79 20.74 2.38 -13.17
C SER A 79 20.22 3.72 -12.68
N SER A 80 21.10 4.72 -12.55
CA SER A 80 20.69 6.09 -12.27
C SER A 80 19.76 6.62 -13.37
N LEU A 81 18.66 7.25 -12.98
CA LEU A 81 17.69 7.77 -13.94
C LEU A 81 18.31 8.87 -14.83
N SER A 82 19.22 9.68 -14.29
CA SER A 82 19.90 10.75 -15.04
C SER A 82 20.87 10.23 -16.10
N ALA A 83 21.26 8.95 -16.04
CA ALA A 83 22.08 8.32 -17.08
C ALA A 83 21.24 7.88 -18.29
N MET A 84 19.91 7.85 -18.17
CA MET A 84 19.02 7.49 -19.27
C MET A 84 18.77 8.72 -20.16
N ALA A 85 19.03 8.58 -21.45
CA ALA A 85 18.85 9.67 -22.40
C ALA A 85 17.39 10.16 -22.41
N GLY A 86 17.18 11.47 -22.27
CA GLY A 86 15.85 12.08 -22.28
C GLY A 86 15.00 11.81 -21.03
N ALA A 87 15.56 11.18 -19.99
CA ALA A 87 14.87 10.99 -18.72
C ALA A 87 15.00 12.22 -17.82
N SER A 88 13.92 12.57 -17.11
CA SER A 88 13.86 13.66 -16.14
C SER A 88 12.90 13.30 -15.01
N TYR A 89 13.09 13.94 -13.86
CA TYR A 89 12.19 13.78 -12.73
C TYR A 89 12.02 15.09 -11.97
N ASP A 90 10.83 15.30 -11.42
CA ASP A 90 10.50 16.42 -10.54
C ASP A 90 9.90 15.87 -9.24
N ILE A 91 10.36 16.40 -8.10
CA ILE A 91 9.86 16.03 -6.77
C ILE A 91 8.98 17.16 -6.25
N TYR A 92 7.76 16.80 -5.85
CA TYR A 92 6.79 17.72 -5.27
C TYR A 92 6.58 17.35 -3.81
N GLN A 93 7.04 18.22 -2.92
CA GLN A 93 6.82 18.10 -1.48
C GLN A 93 5.37 18.48 -1.12
N PRO A 94 4.87 18.09 0.06
CA PRO A 94 3.54 18.44 0.54
C PRO A 94 3.31 19.95 0.51
N GLY A 95 2.21 20.35 -0.12
CA GLY A 95 1.81 21.74 -0.34
C GLY A 95 2.43 22.39 -1.59
N ALA A 96 3.31 21.71 -2.32
CA ALA A 96 3.87 22.25 -3.57
C ALA A 96 2.78 22.33 -4.66
N VAL A 97 2.83 23.42 -5.44
CA VAL A 97 1.93 23.63 -6.58
C VAL A 97 2.47 22.90 -7.80
N ILE A 98 1.72 21.91 -8.27
CA ILE A 98 1.99 21.24 -9.54
C ILE A 98 1.29 22.03 -10.63
N GLY A 99 2.06 22.62 -11.54
CA GLY A 99 1.54 23.51 -12.58
C GLY A 99 0.46 22.84 -13.43
N THR A 100 0.75 21.65 -13.97
CA THR A 100 -0.18 20.88 -14.79
C THR A 100 -0.01 19.38 -14.57
N ILE A 101 -1.13 18.67 -14.40
CA ILE A 101 -1.23 17.21 -14.44
C ILE A 101 -2.15 16.83 -15.60
N ASN A 102 -1.63 16.04 -16.53
CA ASN A 102 -2.42 15.46 -17.62
C ASN A 102 -2.86 14.05 -17.18
N GLU A 103 -4.15 13.92 -16.88
CA GLU A 103 -4.79 12.64 -16.55
C GLU A 103 -5.25 12.01 -17.86
N GLY A 104 -4.57 10.95 -18.29
CA GLY A 104 -4.91 10.19 -19.48
C GLY A 104 -5.70 8.93 -19.15
N TYR A 105 -6.65 8.60 -20.02
CA TYR A 105 -7.42 7.37 -20.01
C TYR A 105 -7.33 6.74 -21.39
N THR A 106 -6.85 5.50 -21.46
CA THR A 106 -6.70 4.77 -22.73
C THR A 106 -8.04 4.44 -23.38
N PHE A 107 -8.02 4.35 -24.71
CA PHE A 107 -9.10 3.73 -25.48
C PHE A 107 -8.72 2.27 -25.74
N ASP A 108 -9.32 1.35 -24.98
CA ASP A 108 -8.98 -0.08 -25.02
C ASP A 108 -9.17 -0.73 -26.41
N ASP A 109 -10.07 -0.18 -27.22
CA ASP A 109 -10.38 -0.69 -28.56
C ASP A 109 -9.32 -0.30 -29.62
N VAL A 110 -8.37 0.59 -29.30
CA VAL A 110 -7.33 1.05 -30.22
C VAL A 110 -6.04 0.25 -29.97
N ASP A 111 -5.70 -0.65 -30.90
CA ASP A 111 -4.58 -1.57 -30.76
C ASP A 111 -3.86 -1.76 -32.11
N GLY A 112 -3.13 -0.72 -32.55
CA GLY A 112 -2.23 -0.84 -33.70
C GLY A 112 -2.88 -1.07 -35.06
N GLN A 113 -4.14 -0.69 -35.27
CA GLN A 113 -4.85 -0.97 -36.52
C GLN A 113 -4.25 -0.22 -37.73
N GLU A 114 -4.15 -0.92 -38.86
CA GLU A 114 -3.73 -0.31 -40.13
C GLU A 114 -4.84 0.55 -40.72
N LEU A 115 -4.47 1.70 -41.29
CA LEU A 115 -5.36 2.58 -42.03
C LEU A 115 -5.24 2.32 -43.52
N ASP A 116 -6.21 1.59 -44.05
CA ASP A 116 -6.34 1.36 -45.47
C ASP A 116 -6.61 2.66 -46.25
N GLY A 117 -6.19 2.67 -47.51
CA GLY A 117 -6.43 3.78 -48.44
C GLY A 117 -7.72 3.58 -49.25
N PRO A 118 -8.23 4.64 -49.91
CA PRO A 118 -9.45 4.57 -50.71
C PRO A 118 -9.45 3.48 -51.80
N ASN A 119 -8.26 3.09 -52.31
CA ASN A 119 -8.08 2.02 -53.29
C ASN A 119 -8.30 0.59 -52.76
N LYS A 120 -8.38 0.41 -51.44
CA LYS A 120 -8.62 -0.90 -50.80
C LYS A 120 -10.08 -1.10 -50.39
N ALA A 121 -10.97 -0.16 -50.73
CA ALA A 121 -12.40 -0.33 -50.51
C ALA A 121 -12.93 -1.56 -51.29
N THR A 122 -13.18 -2.64 -50.56
CA THR A 122 -13.49 -3.98 -51.05
C THR A 122 -14.97 -4.17 -51.42
N GLY A 123 -15.84 -3.29 -50.95
CA GLY A 123 -17.29 -3.40 -51.16
C GLY A 123 -17.89 -4.67 -50.55
N VAL A 124 -17.18 -5.29 -49.60
CA VAL A 124 -17.63 -6.48 -48.87
C VAL A 124 -18.78 -6.10 -47.95
N ILE A 125 -19.79 -6.96 -47.92
CA ILE A 125 -20.96 -6.80 -47.04
C ILE A 125 -20.55 -7.28 -45.65
N ILE A 126 -20.62 -6.38 -44.66
CA ILE A 126 -20.47 -6.74 -43.24
C ILE A 126 -21.73 -7.42 -42.76
N GLN A 127 -22.87 -6.77 -42.98
CA GLN A 127 -24.18 -7.26 -42.58
C GLN A 127 -25.24 -6.81 -43.58
N GLN A 128 -26.22 -7.68 -43.80
CA GLN A 128 -27.39 -7.41 -44.63
C GLN A 128 -28.64 -7.98 -43.95
N ALA A 129 -29.73 -7.22 -43.97
CA ALA A 129 -31.02 -7.65 -43.48
C ALA A 129 -32.11 -7.28 -44.49
N THR A 130 -33.04 -8.19 -44.75
CA THR A 130 -34.13 -8.01 -45.71
C THR A 130 -35.46 -8.42 -45.08
N THR A 131 -36.51 -7.65 -45.36
CA THR A 131 -37.90 -7.97 -44.99
C THR A 131 -38.85 -7.62 -46.12
N SER A 132 -39.90 -8.43 -46.28
CA SER A 132 -41.03 -8.17 -47.18
C SER A 132 -42.24 -7.55 -46.46
N ASN A 133 -42.14 -7.39 -45.13
CA ASN A 133 -43.23 -6.91 -44.27
C ASN A 133 -42.86 -5.53 -43.68
N VAL A 134 -42.98 -4.49 -44.49
CA VAL A 134 -42.78 -3.10 -44.04
C VAL A 134 -44.12 -2.54 -43.56
N VAL A 135 -44.13 -1.95 -42.36
CA VAL A 135 -45.37 -1.39 -41.77
C VAL A 135 -45.63 0.01 -42.32
N GLN A 136 -44.59 0.84 -42.42
CA GLN A 136 -44.72 2.22 -42.89
C GLN A 136 -43.37 2.75 -43.41
N GLY A 137 -43.39 3.49 -44.52
CA GLY A 137 -42.24 4.27 -44.99
C GLY A 137 -42.66 5.73 -45.19
N ILE A 138 -41.88 6.68 -44.68
CA ILE A 138 -42.16 8.12 -44.82
C ILE A 138 -40.91 8.79 -45.38
N TYR A 139 -41.10 9.63 -46.41
CA TYR A 139 -40.09 10.57 -46.88
C TYR A 139 -40.53 11.99 -46.56
N SER A 140 -39.78 12.71 -45.73
CA SER A 140 -40.08 14.08 -45.34
C SER A 140 -38.82 14.85 -45.00
N GLY A 141 -38.70 16.10 -45.47
CA GLY A 141 -37.60 16.99 -45.10
C GLY A 141 -36.20 16.48 -45.47
N GLY A 142 -36.06 15.67 -46.51
CA GLY A 142 -34.79 15.06 -46.91
C GLY A 142 -34.37 13.84 -46.10
N GLN A 143 -35.26 13.33 -45.23
CA GLN A 143 -35.06 12.16 -44.39
C GLN A 143 -36.04 11.05 -44.76
N ILE A 144 -35.59 9.79 -44.74
CA ILE A 144 -36.45 8.61 -44.88
C ILE A 144 -36.56 7.91 -43.53
N SER A 145 -37.78 7.58 -43.09
CA SER A 145 -38.01 6.70 -41.94
C SER A 145 -38.78 5.46 -42.34
N ILE A 146 -38.33 4.28 -41.89
CA ILE A 146 -38.93 2.99 -42.25
C ILE A 146 -39.26 2.23 -40.97
N LYS A 147 -40.54 1.91 -40.79
CA LYS A 147 -41.08 1.12 -39.69
C LYS A 147 -41.33 -0.32 -40.13
N ILE A 148 -40.79 -1.27 -39.40
CA ILE A 148 -40.93 -2.72 -39.64
C ILE A 148 -41.34 -3.44 -38.36
N LEU A 149 -41.94 -4.62 -38.49
CA LEU A 149 -42.12 -5.53 -37.36
C LEU A 149 -40.74 -5.96 -36.84
N LYS A 150 -40.56 -6.00 -35.52
CA LYS A 150 -39.30 -6.45 -34.91
C LYS A 150 -38.94 -7.84 -35.44
N ASN A 151 -37.71 -7.96 -35.94
CA ASN A 151 -37.16 -9.17 -36.53
C ASN A 151 -35.69 -9.26 -36.16
N ASN A 152 -35.26 -10.43 -35.70
CA ASN A 152 -33.89 -10.70 -35.26
C ASN A 152 -32.83 -10.39 -36.34
N SER A 153 -33.18 -10.49 -37.63
CA SER A 153 -32.24 -10.13 -38.72
C SER A 153 -31.86 -8.64 -38.71
N PHE A 154 -32.70 -7.77 -38.13
CA PHE A 154 -32.48 -6.33 -38.04
C PHE A 154 -31.90 -5.88 -36.70
N ASP A 155 -31.78 -6.78 -35.72
CA ASP A 155 -31.25 -6.47 -34.38
C ASP A 155 -29.85 -5.86 -34.48
N TYR A 156 -29.00 -6.38 -35.38
CA TYR A 156 -27.68 -5.80 -35.63
C TYR A 156 -27.73 -4.30 -35.94
N PHE A 157 -28.61 -3.86 -36.84
CA PHE A 157 -28.71 -2.45 -37.24
C PHE A 157 -29.40 -1.59 -36.17
N TYR A 158 -30.23 -2.22 -35.34
CA TYR A 158 -30.84 -1.56 -34.19
C TYR A 158 -29.81 -1.31 -33.08
N ASP A 159 -29.01 -2.32 -32.74
CA ASP A 159 -28.01 -2.27 -31.67
C ASP A 159 -26.70 -1.60 -32.13
N SER A 160 -26.46 -1.53 -33.44
CA SER A 160 -25.29 -0.84 -34.01
C SER A 160 -25.27 0.62 -33.61
N ILE A 161 -24.06 1.11 -33.34
CA ILE A 161 -23.83 2.48 -32.92
C ILE A 161 -24.01 3.42 -34.12
N LYS A 162 -24.64 4.59 -33.86
CA LYS A 162 -25.05 5.54 -34.90
C LYS A 162 -24.26 6.85 -34.72
N PRO A 163 -23.87 7.53 -35.81
CA PRO A 163 -24.29 7.31 -37.19
C PRO A 163 -23.51 6.19 -37.89
N ILE A 164 -24.17 5.45 -38.78
CA ILE A 164 -23.55 4.40 -39.58
C ILE A 164 -23.95 4.54 -41.05
N ASP A 165 -22.97 4.46 -41.95
CA ASP A 165 -23.22 4.54 -43.39
C ASP A 165 -23.73 3.19 -43.89
N VAL A 166 -24.86 3.23 -44.58
CA VAL A 166 -25.59 2.06 -45.05
C VAL A 166 -26.18 2.32 -46.43
N THR A 167 -26.33 1.25 -47.19
CA THR A 167 -27.13 1.27 -48.40
C THR A 167 -28.41 0.51 -48.12
N PHE A 168 -29.55 1.12 -48.39
CA PHE A 168 -30.84 0.46 -48.24
C PHE A 168 -31.59 0.40 -49.57
N VAL A 169 -32.41 -0.63 -49.73
CA VAL A 169 -33.29 -0.83 -50.88
C VAL A 169 -34.73 -0.79 -50.42
N ILE A 170 -35.54 0.06 -51.03
CA ILE A 170 -36.98 0.17 -50.77
C ILE A 170 -37.77 0.08 -52.08
N ASN A 171 -38.98 -0.46 -51.99
CA ASN A 171 -39.92 -0.45 -53.11
C ASN A 171 -40.73 0.86 -53.11
N VAL A 172 -40.74 1.56 -54.25
CA VAL A 172 -41.36 2.87 -54.38
C VAL A 172 -42.25 2.92 -55.63
N THR A 173 -43.41 3.59 -55.52
CA THR A 173 -44.31 3.86 -56.66
C THR A 173 -44.49 5.36 -56.86
N TYR A 174 -44.35 5.82 -58.11
CA TYR A 174 -44.67 7.19 -58.50
C TYR A 174 -45.38 7.23 -59.86
N ALA A 175 -46.18 8.28 -60.08
CA ALA A 175 -46.90 8.49 -61.33
C ALA A 175 -45.99 9.11 -62.39
N THR A 176 -46.05 8.58 -63.61
CA THR A 176 -45.44 9.18 -64.81
C THR A 176 -46.54 9.48 -65.83
N ALA A 177 -46.21 10.24 -66.88
CA ALA A 177 -47.16 10.60 -67.95
C ALA A 177 -47.75 9.37 -68.69
N THR A 178 -47.13 8.19 -68.55
CA THR A 178 -47.52 6.93 -69.23
C THR A 178 -48.14 5.90 -68.27
N GLY A 179 -48.29 6.25 -66.97
CA GLY A 179 -48.81 5.36 -65.92
C GLY A 179 -47.93 5.31 -64.67
N ASN A 180 -48.34 4.54 -63.67
CA ASN A 180 -47.60 4.36 -62.43
C ASN A 180 -46.40 3.42 -62.65
N VAL A 181 -45.22 3.84 -62.19
CA VAL A 181 -44.01 3.01 -62.20
C VAL A 181 -43.73 2.56 -60.77
N THR A 182 -43.55 1.25 -60.58
CA THR A 182 -43.15 0.65 -59.31
C THR A 182 -41.79 0.01 -59.48
N LYS A 183 -40.79 0.46 -58.71
CA LYS A 183 -39.42 -0.09 -58.76
C LYS A 183 -38.78 -0.18 -57.38
N ASN A 184 -37.83 -1.08 -57.22
CA ASN A 184 -36.92 -1.07 -56.08
C ASN A 184 -35.83 -0.03 -56.36
N ILE A 185 -35.60 0.88 -55.43
CA ILE A 185 -34.56 1.89 -55.52
C ILE A 185 -33.46 1.60 -54.50
N THR A 186 -32.21 1.80 -54.91
CA THR A 186 -31.04 1.67 -54.03
C THR A 186 -30.60 3.05 -53.57
N VAL A 187 -30.54 3.26 -52.26
CA VAL A 187 -30.22 4.56 -51.66
C VAL A 187 -29.05 4.41 -50.71
N ASN A 188 -28.00 5.20 -50.92
CA ASN A 188 -26.91 5.35 -49.98
C ASN A 188 -27.31 6.41 -48.95
N ALA A 189 -27.21 6.09 -47.67
CA ALA A 189 -27.63 6.98 -46.61
C ALA A 189 -26.84 6.73 -45.33
N THR A 190 -26.97 7.65 -44.38
CA THR A 190 -26.47 7.47 -43.03
C THR A 190 -27.65 7.13 -42.13
N LEU A 191 -27.63 5.96 -41.49
CA LEU A 191 -28.57 5.60 -40.43
C LEU A 191 -28.22 6.41 -39.17
N ILE A 192 -29.09 7.35 -38.80
CA ILE A 192 -28.83 8.31 -37.72
C ILE A 192 -29.52 7.95 -36.41
N ASN A 193 -30.64 7.22 -36.47
CA ASN A 193 -31.39 6.81 -35.29
C ASN A 193 -32.19 5.52 -35.57
N ALA A 194 -32.46 4.73 -34.55
CA ALA A 194 -33.43 3.64 -34.60
C ALA A 194 -34.21 3.58 -33.28
N THR A 195 -35.54 3.51 -33.35
CA THR A 195 -36.41 3.50 -32.16
C THR A 195 -37.26 2.24 -32.10
N LEU A 196 -37.40 1.66 -30.91
CA LEU A 196 -38.32 0.56 -30.63
C LEU A 196 -39.64 1.10 -30.08
N THR A 197 -40.74 0.78 -30.74
CA THR A 197 -42.12 1.11 -30.28
C THR A 197 -42.92 -0.16 -30.10
N ASN A 198 -43.99 -0.12 -29.30
CA ASN A 198 -44.89 -1.25 -29.11
C ASN A 198 -46.36 -0.83 -29.22
N ASP A 199 -47.26 -1.82 -29.26
CA ASP A 199 -48.71 -1.64 -29.33
C ASP A 199 -49.38 -1.30 -27.99
N GLY A 200 -48.61 -1.17 -26.91
CA GLY A 200 -49.11 -0.89 -25.56
C GLY A 200 -49.75 -2.07 -24.84
N ALA A 201 -49.71 -3.29 -25.39
CA ALA A 201 -50.25 -4.47 -24.70
C ALA A 201 -49.39 -4.88 -23.50
N VAL A 202 -50.04 -5.26 -22.39
CA VAL A 202 -49.35 -5.63 -21.14
C VAL A 202 -48.74 -7.04 -21.19
N VAL A 203 -49.25 -7.92 -22.07
CA VAL A 203 -48.77 -9.29 -22.26
C VAL A 203 -48.47 -9.50 -23.74
N ASN A 204 -47.24 -9.94 -24.06
CA ASN A 204 -46.73 -10.17 -25.41
C ASN A 204 -47.00 -9.01 -26.40
N PRO A 205 -46.51 -7.79 -26.11
CA PRO A 205 -46.69 -6.66 -27.00
C PRO A 205 -46.05 -6.88 -28.36
N VAL A 206 -46.75 -6.48 -29.42
CA VAL A 206 -46.18 -6.43 -30.76
C VAL A 206 -45.21 -5.26 -30.83
N GLN A 207 -43.96 -5.54 -31.19
CA GLN A 207 -42.87 -4.55 -31.22
C GLN A 207 -42.49 -4.18 -32.66
N TRP A 208 -42.16 -2.91 -32.87
CA TRP A 208 -41.72 -2.37 -34.17
C TRP A 208 -40.42 -1.60 -34.07
N TYR A 209 -39.50 -1.87 -34.99
CA TYR A 209 -38.33 -1.02 -35.23
C TYR A 209 -38.70 0.09 -36.20
N THR A 210 -38.25 1.32 -35.91
CA THR A 210 -38.30 2.45 -36.85
C THR A 210 -36.89 2.97 -37.07
N PHE A 211 -36.38 2.84 -38.29
CA PHE A 211 -35.05 3.31 -38.69
C PHE A 211 -35.14 4.65 -39.39
N TYR A 212 -34.25 5.58 -39.06
CA TYR A 212 -34.21 6.94 -39.60
C TYR A 212 -32.92 7.19 -40.38
N PHE A 213 -33.06 7.55 -41.65
CA PHE A 213 -31.96 7.73 -42.60
C PHE A 213 -31.85 9.17 -43.07
N ASN A 214 -30.64 9.73 -43.06
CA ASN A 214 -30.32 11.06 -43.56
C ASN A 214 -29.21 10.98 -44.62
N ASN A 215 -28.82 12.13 -45.21
CA ASN A 215 -27.78 12.22 -46.24
C ASN A 215 -28.03 11.27 -47.42
N LEU A 216 -29.27 11.25 -47.90
CA LEU A 216 -29.71 10.37 -48.98
C LEU A 216 -28.97 10.74 -50.26
N SER A 217 -28.34 9.76 -50.89
CA SER A 217 -27.58 9.92 -52.12
C SER A 217 -27.66 8.66 -52.99
N GLY A 218 -27.42 8.82 -54.29
CA GLY A 218 -27.44 7.72 -55.24
C GLY A 218 -28.20 8.08 -56.52
N PRO A 219 -27.91 7.41 -57.64
CA PRO A 219 -28.58 7.68 -58.92
C PRO A 219 -30.09 7.45 -58.81
N ASP A 220 -30.52 6.37 -58.16
CA ASP A 220 -31.95 6.03 -58.06
C ASP A 220 -32.76 7.05 -57.27
N ILE A 221 -32.23 7.58 -56.16
CA ILE A 221 -32.96 8.57 -55.34
C ILE A 221 -33.02 9.94 -56.04
N ASN A 222 -31.99 10.31 -56.80
CA ASN A 222 -31.94 11.56 -57.56
C ASN A 222 -32.92 11.55 -58.75
N GLU A 223 -33.16 10.39 -59.34
CA GLU A 223 -34.10 10.20 -60.45
C GLU A 223 -35.54 9.95 -59.99
N THR A 224 -35.75 9.67 -58.70
CA THR A 224 -37.08 9.39 -58.14
C THR A 224 -37.77 10.70 -57.74
N PRO A 225 -38.98 10.99 -58.24
CA PRO A 225 -39.72 12.20 -57.88
C PRO A 225 -40.01 12.30 -56.37
N ALA A 226 -39.97 13.52 -55.81
CA ALA A 226 -40.20 13.74 -54.38
C ALA A 226 -41.61 13.36 -53.89
N ASN A 227 -42.59 13.20 -54.80
CA ASN A 227 -43.96 12.74 -54.50
C ASN A 227 -44.12 11.21 -54.55
N ALA A 228 -43.03 10.46 -54.64
CA ALA A 228 -43.07 9.01 -54.68
C ALA A 228 -43.49 8.40 -53.34
N THR A 229 -44.33 7.37 -53.38
CA THR A 229 -44.85 6.69 -52.19
C THR A 229 -44.03 5.43 -51.92
N ILE A 230 -43.57 5.26 -50.68
CA ILE A 230 -42.82 4.06 -50.25
C ILE A 230 -43.83 2.94 -49.97
N ASN A 231 -43.70 1.82 -50.68
CA ASN A 231 -44.59 0.67 -50.54
C ASN A 231 -44.19 -0.22 -49.36
N SER A 232 -45.15 -0.99 -48.86
CA SER A 232 -44.99 -1.89 -47.71
C SER A 232 -44.33 -3.24 -48.03
N THR A 233 -43.80 -3.42 -49.25
CA THR A 233 -43.51 -4.74 -49.84
C THR A 233 -42.05 -5.19 -49.74
N TYR A 234 -41.10 -4.27 -49.60
CA TYR A 234 -39.68 -4.62 -49.57
C TYR A 234 -38.84 -3.57 -48.85
N PHE A 235 -38.02 -4.01 -47.90
CA PHE A 235 -36.96 -3.24 -47.30
C PHE A 235 -35.74 -4.11 -47.08
N GLN A 236 -34.59 -3.65 -47.57
CA GLN A 236 -33.29 -4.22 -47.28
C GLN A 236 -32.37 -3.12 -46.76
N ILE A 237 -31.55 -3.44 -45.76
CA ILE A 237 -30.46 -2.59 -45.30
C ILE A 237 -29.16 -3.38 -45.35
N THR A 238 -28.11 -2.76 -45.88
CA THR A 238 -26.80 -3.36 -46.10
C THR A 238 -25.72 -2.41 -45.59
N GLN A 239 -24.85 -2.91 -44.73
CA GLN A 239 -23.62 -2.22 -44.34
C GLN A 239 -22.45 -2.80 -45.13
N TYR A 240 -21.70 -1.91 -45.79
CA TYR A 240 -20.45 -2.24 -46.44
C TYR A 240 -19.26 -1.95 -45.54
N GLU A 241 -18.17 -2.66 -45.78
CA GLU A 241 -16.87 -2.38 -45.17
C GLU A 241 -16.43 -0.94 -45.51
N SER A 242 -16.11 -0.18 -44.46
CA SER A 242 -15.65 1.20 -44.58
C SER A 242 -14.14 1.26 -44.42
N VAL A 243 -13.50 2.15 -45.18
CA VAL A 243 -12.06 2.45 -45.06
C VAL A 243 -11.78 3.32 -43.81
N ALA A 244 -12.83 3.80 -43.14
CA ALA A 244 -12.70 4.48 -41.85
C ALA A 244 -12.63 3.45 -40.71
N VAL A 245 -11.63 3.58 -39.85
CA VAL A 245 -11.46 2.77 -38.64
C VAL A 245 -12.12 3.48 -37.45
N GLY A 246 -12.82 2.73 -36.61
CA GLY A 246 -13.69 3.22 -35.53
C GLY A 246 -15.18 3.06 -35.86
N PRO A 247 -16.09 3.70 -35.10
CA PRO A 247 -15.84 4.68 -34.04
C PRO A 247 -15.26 4.07 -32.76
N PHE A 248 -14.30 4.77 -32.16
CA PHE A 248 -13.75 4.43 -30.84
C PHE A 248 -14.38 5.32 -29.77
N PHE A 249 -14.78 4.75 -28.63
CA PHE A 249 -15.54 5.45 -27.59
C PHE A 249 -14.70 5.70 -26.35
N SER A 250 -14.75 6.93 -25.85
CA SER A 250 -14.12 7.22 -24.57
C SER A 250 -14.98 6.69 -23.43
N ALA A 251 -14.35 5.99 -22.49
CA ALA A 251 -15.00 5.54 -21.27
C ALA A 251 -15.35 6.71 -20.32
N VAL A 252 -14.64 7.84 -20.43
CA VAL A 252 -14.75 8.97 -19.50
C VAL A 252 -14.92 10.30 -20.22
N GLU A 253 -15.42 11.29 -19.50
CA GLU A 253 -15.43 12.65 -20.01
C GLU A 253 -14.02 13.23 -20.08
N SER A 254 -13.67 13.84 -21.21
CA SER A 254 -12.36 14.44 -21.44
C SER A 254 -12.45 15.85 -22.01
N SER A 255 -11.37 16.61 -21.84
CA SER A 255 -11.20 17.95 -22.41
C SER A 255 -10.33 17.96 -23.66
N TYR A 256 -9.49 16.93 -23.82
CA TYR A 256 -8.59 16.75 -24.95
C TYR A 256 -8.60 15.30 -25.41
N LEU A 257 -8.32 15.07 -26.69
CA LEU A 257 -8.06 13.76 -27.27
C LEU A 257 -6.63 13.75 -27.80
N TRP A 258 -5.82 12.77 -27.37
CA TRP A 258 -4.50 12.52 -27.94
C TRP A 258 -4.55 11.26 -28.77
N ILE A 259 -4.24 11.38 -30.06
CA ILE A 259 -4.26 10.27 -31.00
C ILE A 259 -2.83 10.01 -31.45
N HIS A 260 -2.36 8.78 -31.23
CA HIS A 260 -1.01 8.36 -31.55
C HIS A 260 -1.02 7.56 -32.84
N MET A 261 -0.19 7.99 -33.80
CA MET A 261 -0.15 7.41 -35.13
C MET A 261 1.29 7.08 -35.51
N SER A 262 1.47 6.04 -36.31
CA SER A 262 2.73 5.74 -36.96
C SER A 262 2.58 5.62 -38.46
N GLY A 263 3.68 5.80 -39.17
CA GLY A 263 3.76 5.56 -40.60
C GLY A 263 5.04 4.83 -40.91
N ASN A 264 4.95 3.80 -41.75
CA ASN A 264 6.09 3.16 -42.37
C ASN A 264 6.14 3.58 -43.83
N GLN A 265 6.98 4.56 -44.13
CA GLN A 265 6.88 5.30 -45.40
C GLN A 265 8.23 5.46 -46.06
N ALA A 266 8.25 5.38 -47.39
CA ALA A 266 9.41 5.75 -48.19
C ALA A 266 9.71 7.26 -48.12
N LYS A 267 10.95 7.60 -48.50
CA LYS A 267 11.47 8.97 -48.49
C LYS A 267 10.48 9.98 -49.07
N GLY A 268 10.11 10.99 -48.29
CA GLY A 268 9.29 12.13 -48.73
C GLY A 268 7.82 11.79 -49.04
N LYS A 269 7.37 10.57 -48.69
CA LYS A 269 5.95 10.21 -48.75
C LYS A 269 5.20 10.83 -47.56
N LYS A 270 3.90 10.96 -47.77
CA LYS A 270 2.95 11.49 -46.78
C LYS A 270 1.80 10.52 -46.60
N GLY A 271 1.32 10.43 -45.37
CA GLY A 271 0.10 9.75 -44.99
C GLY A 271 -0.93 10.76 -44.48
N PRO A 272 -1.70 11.43 -45.37
CA PRO A 272 -2.80 12.30 -44.97
C PRO A 272 -3.96 11.46 -44.40
N VAL A 273 -4.41 11.85 -43.22
CA VAL A 273 -5.45 11.19 -42.45
C VAL A 273 -6.49 12.22 -42.03
N GLN A 274 -7.76 11.88 -42.20
CA GLN A 274 -8.89 12.62 -41.66
C GLN A 274 -9.30 12.01 -40.31
N LEU A 275 -9.19 12.83 -39.27
CA LEU A 275 -9.70 12.55 -37.93
C LEU A 275 -11.05 13.22 -37.81
N THR A 276 -12.09 12.46 -37.45
CA THR A 276 -13.44 13.00 -37.20
C THR A 276 -13.85 12.62 -35.79
N TRP A 277 -14.34 13.57 -34.99
CA TRP A 277 -14.75 13.33 -33.61
C TRP A 277 -16.06 14.05 -33.28
N TRP A 278 -16.82 13.52 -32.32
CA TRP A 278 -18.10 14.07 -31.87
C TRP A 278 -18.39 13.71 -30.42
N LYS A 279 -19.26 14.49 -29.78
CA LYS A 279 -19.73 14.22 -28.43
C LYS A 279 -20.72 13.05 -28.46
N VAL A 280 -20.63 12.17 -27.46
CA VAL A 280 -21.59 11.07 -27.27
C VAL A 280 -22.37 11.24 -25.97
N ASP A 281 -23.58 10.69 -25.93
CA ASP A 281 -24.38 10.54 -24.71
C ASP A 281 -24.04 9.24 -23.94
N ASP A 282 -24.79 8.95 -22.88
CA ASP A 282 -24.55 7.79 -22.02
C ASP A 282 -24.73 6.45 -22.76
N ASP A 283 -25.57 6.44 -23.80
CA ASP A 283 -25.85 5.29 -24.67
C ASP A 283 -24.91 5.24 -25.89
N ASN A 284 -23.84 6.04 -25.89
CA ASN A 284 -22.87 6.18 -26.98
C ASN A 284 -23.44 6.72 -28.31
N ASN A 285 -24.63 7.34 -28.30
CA ASN A 285 -25.17 7.97 -29.49
C ASN A 285 -24.57 9.36 -29.70
N ILE A 286 -24.44 9.78 -30.96
CA ILE A 286 -23.96 11.12 -31.30
C ILE A 286 -24.90 12.21 -30.79
N VAL A 287 -24.33 13.25 -30.16
CA VAL A 287 -25.05 14.50 -29.87
C VAL A 287 -25.07 15.36 -31.14
N PRO A 288 -26.24 15.69 -31.71
CA PRO A 288 -26.34 16.44 -32.96
C PRO A 288 -25.59 17.78 -32.94
N GLY A 289 -24.95 18.14 -34.06
CA GLY A 289 -24.23 19.41 -34.21
C GLY A 289 -22.84 19.48 -33.57
N THR A 290 -22.37 18.39 -32.94
CA THR A 290 -21.06 18.35 -32.25
C THR A 290 -19.92 17.74 -33.05
N MET A 291 -20.20 17.26 -34.28
CA MET A 291 -19.21 16.62 -35.14
C MET A 291 -18.20 17.63 -35.67
N GLN A 292 -16.92 17.27 -35.60
CA GLN A 292 -15.80 18.06 -36.11
C GLN A 292 -14.83 17.14 -36.84
N SER A 293 -14.03 17.69 -37.75
CA SER A 293 -12.95 16.94 -38.37
C SER A 293 -11.72 17.81 -38.59
N ALA A 294 -10.55 17.17 -38.64
CA ALA A 294 -9.30 17.78 -39.03
C ALA A 294 -8.49 16.82 -39.90
N GLN A 295 -7.74 17.38 -40.86
CA GLN A 295 -6.77 16.63 -41.63
C GLN A 295 -5.40 16.75 -40.96
N VAL A 296 -4.80 15.61 -40.65
CA VAL A 296 -3.45 15.51 -40.11
C VAL A 296 -2.57 14.72 -41.06
N ASN A 297 -1.28 14.99 -41.04
CA ASN A 297 -0.32 14.30 -41.91
C ASN A 297 0.72 13.57 -41.06
N VAL A 298 0.87 12.27 -41.34
CA VAL A 298 2.02 11.48 -40.89
C VAL A 298 3.06 11.57 -42.00
N ASP A 299 4.04 12.44 -41.83
CA ASP A 299 5.05 12.74 -42.85
C ASP A 299 6.39 12.06 -42.52
N ASN A 300 6.95 11.34 -43.50
CA ASN A 300 8.36 10.92 -43.42
C ASN A 300 9.28 11.91 -44.14
N ASN A 301 9.93 12.76 -43.33
CA ASN A 301 10.92 13.74 -43.78
C ASN A 301 12.37 13.22 -43.69
N THR A 302 12.58 11.98 -43.23
CA THR A 302 13.92 11.41 -43.19
C THR A 302 14.33 11.00 -44.61
N GLY A 303 15.63 11.09 -44.91
CA GLY A 303 16.16 10.88 -46.26
C GLY A 303 16.06 9.44 -46.79
N SER A 304 15.40 8.55 -46.05
CA SER A 304 15.38 7.09 -46.21
C SER A 304 13.99 6.54 -45.86
N TYR A 305 13.76 5.25 -46.15
CA TYR A 305 12.60 4.52 -45.64
C TYR A 305 12.73 4.39 -44.12
N ASP A 306 11.71 4.82 -43.37
CA ASP A 306 11.80 4.95 -41.92
C ASP A 306 10.43 4.88 -41.24
N TYR A 307 10.45 4.49 -39.97
CA TYR A 307 9.26 4.53 -39.12
C TYR A 307 9.13 5.92 -38.50
N VAL A 308 7.97 6.55 -38.74
CA VAL A 308 7.65 7.86 -38.16
C VAL A 308 6.49 7.75 -37.19
N TYR A 309 6.55 8.50 -36.09
CA TYR A 309 5.59 8.49 -34.98
C TYR A 309 5.16 9.91 -34.62
N TYR A 310 3.85 10.11 -34.49
CA TYR A 310 3.25 11.40 -34.17
C TYR A 310 2.18 11.27 -33.09
N THR A 311 2.02 12.33 -32.29
CA THR A 311 0.91 12.49 -31.36
C THR A 311 0.15 13.76 -31.72
N PHE A 312 -1.11 13.61 -32.10
CA PHE A 312 -2.00 14.73 -32.41
C PHE A 312 -2.84 15.07 -31.19
N LYS A 313 -2.70 16.30 -30.68
CA LYS A 313 -3.42 16.80 -29.51
C LYS A 313 -4.60 17.64 -29.97
N ILE A 314 -5.81 17.13 -29.78
CA ILE A 314 -7.05 17.74 -30.24
C ILE A 314 -7.79 18.31 -29.04
N LYS A 315 -8.27 19.56 -29.17
CA LYS A 315 -9.19 20.19 -28.22
C LYS A 315 -10.57 20.30 -28.87
N PRO A 316 -11.54 19.42 -28.54
CA PRO A 316 -12.89 19.53 -29.09
C PRO A 316 -13.55 20.86 -28.72
N ALA A 317 -14.29 21.46 -29.67
CA ALA A 317 -14.97 22.74 -29.42
C ALA A 317 -16.22 22.58 -28.54
N ALA A 318 -16.78 21.37 -28.44
CA ALA A 318 -17.94 21.07 -27.61
C ALA A 318 -17.64 21.03 -26.09
N GLY A 319 -16.39 21.31 -25.68
CA GLY A 319 -16.00 21.43 -24.27
C GLY A 319 -15.62 20.09 -23.62
N LYS A 320 -15.87 19.94 -22.32
CA LYS A 320 -15.64 18.68 -21.60
C LYS A 320 -16.84 17.76 -21.77
N ALA A 321 -16.64 16.58 -22.35
CA ALA A 321 -17.68 15.56 -22.55
C ALA A 321 -17.06 14.19 -22.87
N ARG A 322 -17.90 13.15 -22.97
CA ARG A 322 -17.49 11.88 -23.61
C ARG A 322 -17.44 12.08 -25.12
N TYR A 323 -16.38 11.60 -25.74
CA TYR A 323 -16.13 11.74 -27.17
C TYR A 323 -15.96 10.39 -27.84
N ALA A 324 -16.37 10.32 -29.10
CA ALA A 324 -15.99 9.25 -30.00
C ALA A 324 -15.26 9.83 -31.22
N PHE A 325 -14.40 9.01 -31.85
CA PHE A 325 -13.69 9.43 -33.05
C PHE A 325 -13.53 8.29 -34.07
N THR A 326 -13.40 8.68 -35.33
CA THR A 326 -13.04 7.82 -36.46
C THR A 326 -11.83 8.36 -37.18
N VAL A 327 -11.11 7.45 -37.81
CA VAL A 327 -9.87 7.76 -38.50
C VAL A 327 -9.93 7.18 -39.91
N ARG A 328 -9.67 8.01 -40.92
CA ARG A 328 -9.71 7.59 -42.32
C ARG A 328 -8.51 8.12 -43.08
N ARG A 329 -7.85 7.26 -43.86
CA ARG A 329 -6.78 7.69 -44.76
C ARG A 329 -7.35 8.36 -46.01
N LEU A 330 -6.69 9.43 -46.47
CA LEU A 330 -7.14 10.23 -47.62
C LEU A 330 -6.43 9.88 -48.94
N ASN A 331 -5.25 9.26 -48.88
CA ASN A 331 -4.53 8.80 -50.06
C ASN A 331 -4.56 7.27 -50.19
N ASN A 332 -4.30 6.79 -51.40
CA ASN A 332 -4.23 5.36 -51.69
C ASN A 332 -3.13 4.69 -50.87
N ALA A 333 -3.42 3.49 -50.36
CA ALA A 333 -2.45 2.63 -49.71
C ALA A 333 -1.50 2.04 -50.77
N ALA A 334 -0.23 1.94 -50.38
CA ALA A 334 0.84 1.34 -51.17
C ALA A 334 1.81 0.63 -50.22
N ASP A 335 2.49 -0.41 -50.70
CA ASP A 335 3.41 -1.23 -49.88
C ASP A 335 4.58 -0.40 -49.31
N ASP A 336 4.93 0.71 -49.97
CA ASP A 336 5.96 1.66 -49.55
C ASP A 336 5.44 2.80 -48.67
N ASN A 337 4.16 2.76 -48.28
CA ASN A 337 3.49 3.81 -47.50
C ASN A 337 2.31 3.23 -46.71
N THR A 338 2.57 2.69 -45.53
CA THR A 338 1.54 2.23 -44.58
C THR A 338 1.43 3.18 -43.39
N VAL A 339 0.23 3.28 -42.82
CA VAL A 339 -0.08 4.18 -41.69
C VAL A 339 -0.92 3.40 -40.69
N TYR A 340 -0.60 3.53 -39.41
CA TYR A 340 -1.27 2.83 -38.32
C TYR A 340 -1.77 3.82 -37.27
N ILE A 341 -2.90 3.51 -36.65
CA ILE A 341 -3.30 4.10 -35.37
C ILE A 341 -2.78 3.19 -34.26
N LEU A 342 -1.89 3.72 -33.40
CA LEU A 342 -1.25 2.94 -32.36
C LEU A 342 -2.08 2.88 -31.08
N ALA A 343 -2.54 4.04 -30.62
CA ALA A 343 -3.28 4.20 -29.39
C ALA A 343 -4.00 5.55 -29.39
N ALA A 344 -4.97 5.72 -28.50
CA ALA A 344 -5.55 7.01 -28.19
C ALA A 344 -5.76 7.17 -26.68
N HIS A 345 -5.70 8.42 -26.21
CA HIS A 345 -6.00 8.78 -24.83
C HIS A 345 -7.00 9.92 -24.76
N ALA A 346 -7.99 9.76 -23.88
CA ALA A 346 -8.88 10.82 -23.45
C ALA A 346 -8.22 11.54 -22.28
N ILE A 347 -8.07 12.86 -22.35
CA ILE A 347 -7.25 13.62 -21.40
C ILE A 347 -8.03 14.71 -20.69
N ASN A 348 -7.87 14.73 -19.37
CA ASN A 348 -8.25 15.85 -18.52
C ASN A 348 -7.00 16.55 -18.01
N VAL A 349 -6.97 17.87 -18.17
CA VAL A 349 -5.85 18.70 -17.74
C VAL A 349 -6.24 19.38 -16.45
N ARG A 350 -5.57 19.02 -15.36
CA ARG A 350 -5.69 19.70 -14.07
C ARG A 350 -4.55 20.69 -13.92
N THR A 351 -4.86 21.90 -13.48
CA THR A 351 -3.87 22.97 -13.30
C THR A 351 -3.80 23.39 -11.84
N ASN A 352 -2.61 23.83 -11.40
CA ASN A 352 -2.33 24.26 -10.04
C ASN A 352 -2.78 23.25 -8.98
N VAL A 353 -2.49 21.97 -9.20
CA VAL A 353 -2.88 20.90 -8.28
C VAL A 353 -1.96 20.93 -7.07
N VAL A 354 -2.55 20.86 -5.88
CA VAL A 354 -1.81 20.82 -4.61
C VAL A 354 -2.24 19.59 -3.84
N TYR A 355 -1.26 18.79 -3.44
CA TYR A 355 -1.44 17.71 -2.47
C TYR A 355 -0.93 18.23 -1.12
N PRO A 356 -1.81 18.47 -0.14
CA PRO A 356 -1.42 19.15 1.10
C PRO A 356 -0.48 18.32 1.96
N ASP A 357 -0.64 17.00 1.92
CA ASP A 357 0.05 16.08 2.81
C ASP A 357 1.03 15.15 2.10
N ASP A 358 0.92 14.93 0.79
CA ASP A 358 1.64 13.84 0.10
C ASP A 358 2.87 14.33 -0.67
N THR A 359 3.92 13.50 -0.71
CA THR A 359 5.07 13.71 -1.58
C THR A 359 4.91 12.92 -2.87
N LEU A 360 5.00 13.61 -4.01
CA LEU A 360 4.89 13.02 -5.33
C LEU A 360 6.20 13.14 -6.11
N VAL A 361 6.41 12.21 -7.03
CA VAL A 361 7.46 12.27 -8.04
C VAL A 361 6.83 12.16 -9.43
N LYS A 362 7.15 13.12 -10.30
CA LYS A 362 6.86 13.04 -11.73
C LYS A 362 8.08 12.49 -12.42
N LEU A 363 7.91 11.47 -13.24
CA LEU A 363 8.96 10.87 -14.06
C LEU A 363 8.59 11.04 -15.52
N THR A 364 9.53 11.51 -16.34
CA THR A 364 9.41 11.46 -17.79
C THR A 364 10.60 10.70 -18.34
N VAL A 365 10.37 9.63 -19.11
CA VAL A 365 11.43 8.82 -19.72
C VAL A 365 11.23 8.70 -21.21
N MET A 366 12.34 8.63 -21.94
CA MET A 366 12.33 8.30 -23.36
C MET A 366 12.42 6.78 -23.54
N GLU A 367 11.49 6.19 -24.26
CA GLU A 367 11.58 4.79 -24.67
C GLU A 367 12.39 4.64 -25.95
N THR A 368 13.16 3.55 -26.03
CA THR A 368 13.92 3.18 -27.22
C THR A 368 13.00 2.59 -28.27
N GLU A 369 13.24 2.96 -29.53
CA GLU A 369 12.42 2.64 -30.72
C GLU A 369 12.15 1.14 -30.95
N ASN A 370 13.04 0.25 -30.49
CA ASN A 370 12.91 -1.22 -30.61
C ASN A 370 12.68 -1.92 -29.25
N ALA A 371 11.91 -1.33 -28.34
CA ALA A 371 11.53 -2.01 -27.10
C ALA A 371 10.43 -3.07 -27.37
N SER A 372 10.83 -4.26 -27.83
CA SER A 372 9.92 -5.38 -28.14
C SER A 372 9.34 -6.08 -26.90
N GLY A 373 9.51 -5.54 -25.68
CA GLY A 373 9.07 -6.15 -24.44
C GLY A 373 8.31 -5.18 -23.55
N ILE A 374 7.32 -5.69 -22.82
CA ILE A 374 6.66 -4.99 -21.71
C ILE A 374 7.75 -4.65 -20.69
N LYS A 375 8.13 -3.37 -20.60
CA LYS A 375 9.09 -2.92 -19.60
C LYS A 375 8.42 -2.95 -18.23
N ASP A 376 8.88 -3.82 -17.35
CA ASP A 376 8.49 -3.75 -15.94
C ASP A 376 8.87 -2.39 -15.37
N ARG A 377 7.90 -1.69 -14.76
CA ARG A 377 8.12 -0.39 -14.13
C ARG A 377 8.89 -0.62 -12.82
N LYS A 378 10.18 -0.36 -12.83
CA LYS A 378 11.09 -0.56 -11.67
C LYS A 378 11.75 0.74 -11.23
N TYR A 379 11.00 1.85 -11.27
CA TYR A 379 11.45 3.13 -10.74
C TYR A 379 11.54 3.08 -9.22
N ASN A 380 12.69 3.44 -8.70
CA ASN A 380 12.93 3.47 -7.27
C ASN A 380 13.76 4.70 -6.87
N LEU A 381 13.64 5.08 -5.61
CA LEU A 381 14.38 6.18 -5.02
C LEU A 381 14.70 5.87 -3.56
N LEU A 382 15.70 6.55 -3.00
CA LEU A 382 16.00 6.48 -1.58
C LEU A 382 15.23 7.60 -0.89
N ALA A 383 14.20 7.26 -0.13
CA ALA A 383 13.39 8.20 0.63
C ALA A 383 13.77 8.13 2.11
N GLN A 384 14.15 9.26 2.68
CA GLN A 384 14.34 9.41 4.12
C GLN A 384 13.29 10.34 4.70
N ARG A 385 12.57 9.88 5.73
CA ARG A 385 11.49 10.64 6.36
C ARG A 385 12.02 11.89 7.07
N LEU A 386 11.37 13.03 6.84
CA LEU A 386 11.57 14.22 7.67
C LEU A 386 10.61 14.16 8.87
N VAL A 387 11.15 14.06 10.08
CA VAL A 387 10.42 13.95 11.34
C VAL A 387 10.72 15.11 12.28
N ILE A 388 9.87 15.26 13.30
CA ILE A 388 10.13 16.15 14.44
C ILE A 388 11.05 15.44 15.43
N SER A 389 11.64 16.17 16.37
CA SER A 389 12.47 15.57 17.42
C SER A 389 12.24 16.22 18.77
N TYR A 390 12.92 15.73 19.80
CA TYR A 390 12.84 16.26 21.15
C TYR A 390 14.16 16.94 21.56
N ASN A 391 14.06 18.16 22.09
CA ASN A 391 15.21 18.88 22.61
C ASN A 391 15.45 18.49 24.08
N ARG A 392 16.47 17.65 24.29
CA ARG A 392 16.86 17.09 25.59
C ARG A 392 17.22 18.16 26.64
N SER A 393 17.78 19.29 26.23
CA SER A 393 18.21 20.34 27.16
C SER A 393 17.06 21.23 27.64
N THR A 394 16.04 21.42 26.80
CA THR A 394 14.88 22.28 27.12
C THR A 394 13.65 21.51 27.58
N GLY A 395 13.64 20.19 27.38
CA GLY A 395 12.50 19.34 27.71
C GLY A 395 11.28 19.55 26.81
N ALA A 396 11.48 20.11 25.61
CA ALA A 396 10.42 20.50 24.70
C ALA A 396 10.53 19.81 23.33
N VAL A 397 9.37 19.62 22.68
CA VAL A 397 9.29 19.10 21.31
C VAL A 397 9.77 20.17 20.33
N ASP A 398 10.73 19.81 19.47
CA ASP A 398 11.20 20.63 18.37
C ASP A 398 10.51 20.21 17.07
N TYR A 399 9.58 21.06 16.64
CA TYR A 399 8.74 20.88 15.45
C TYR A 399 9.48 21.06 14.12
N THR A 400 10.77 21.38 14.15
CA THR A 400 11.58 21.47 12.94
C THR A 400 11.75 20.09 12.30
N LEU A 401 11.23 19.96 11.08
CA LEU A 401 11.31 18.73 10.29
C LEU A 401 12.75 18.48 9.80
N ARG A 402 13.31 17.33 10.17
CA ARG A 402 14.68 16.91 9.82
C ARG A 402 14.75 15.44 9.45
N ALA A 403 15.72 15.06 8.64
CA ALA A 403 15.94 13.67 8.28
C ALA A 403 16.45 12.90 9.52
N SER A 404 15.70 11.90 9.99
CA SER A 404 16.10 11.05 11.11
C SER A 404 15.73 9.60 10.83
N ARG A 405 16.55 8.69 11.37
CA ARG A 405 16.30 7.24 11.37
C ARG A 405 16.06 6.70 12.79
N SER A 406 16.05 7.57 13.80
CA SER A 406 15.83 7.16 15.18
C SER A 406 14.41 6.66 15.40
N PHE A 407 14.27 5.53 16.07
CA PHE A 407 12.97 4.99 16.49
C PHE A 407 12.22 5.97 17.42
N ALA A 408 12.92 6.68 18.31
CA ALA A 408 12.32 7.63 19.24
C ALA A 408 11.66 8.82 18.51
N ASP A 409 12.37 9.39 17.52
CA ASP A 409 11.82 10.46 16.69
C ASP A 409 10.64 9.97 15.83
N ALA A 410 10.69 8.71 15.36
CA ALA A 410 9.59 8.10 14.62
C ALA A 410 8.33 7.92 15.50
N VAL A 411 8.47 7.46 16.75
CA VAL A 411 7.36 7.36 17.72
C VAL A 411 6.77 8.74 18.00
N LEU A 412 7.60 9.73 18.30
CA LEU A 412 7.16 11.10 18.58
C LEU A 412 6.39 11.70 17.38
N HIS A 413 6.91 11.52 16.16
CA HIS A 413 6.26 12.03 14.96
C HIS A 413 4.94 11.32 14.66
N GLU A 414 4.87 9.99 14.79
CA GLU A 414 3.62 9.23 14.61
C GLU A 414 2.57 9.66 15.64
N TRP A 415 2.94 9.86 16.90
CA TRP A 415 2.03 10.28 17.97
C TRP A 415 1.46 11.69 17.76
N VAL A 416 2.34 12.66 17.50
CA VAL A 416 1.97 14.09 17.49
C VAL A 416 1.48 14.54 16.12
N MET A 417 2.20 14.21 15.04
CA MET A 417 1.90 14.74 13.71
C MET A 417 0.84 13.91 12.98
N VAL A 418 0.94 12.58 13.05
CA VAL A 418 0.04 11.69 12.31
C VAL A 418 -1.24 11.43 13.10
N ALA A 419 -1.12 11.00 14.36
CA ALA A 419 -2.25 10.63 15.20
C ALA A 419 -2.89 11.81 15.96
N LYS A 420 -2.24 12.98 15.97
CA LYS A 420 -2.73 14.22 16.61
C LYS A 420 -3.11 14.03 18.08
N GLN A 421 -2.34 13.19 18.79
CA GLN A 421 -2.54 12.93 20.22
C GLN A 421 -1.83 13.98 21.08
N ASP A 422 -2.29 14.14 22.33
CA ASP A 422 -1.66 15.04 23.29
C ASP A 422 -0.28 14.50 23.70
N ILE A 423 0.71 15.38 23.71
CA ILE A 423 2.09 15.09 24.11
C ILE A 423 2.15 14.64 25.57
N LYS A 424 1.27 15.13 26.44
CA LYS A 424 1.25 14.77 27.87
C LYS A 424 1.00 13.30 28.15
N ARG A 425 0.41 12.59 27.18
CA ARG A 425 0.11 11.15 27.26
C ARG A 425 1.28 10.28 26.79
N LEU A 426 2.44 10.87 26.54
CA LEU A 426 3.64 10.18 26.06
C LEU A 426 4.83 10.51 26.96
N ASP A 427 5.47 9.49 27.53
CA ASP A 427 6.67 9.65 28.36
C ASP A 427 7.92 9.86 27.48
N LEU A 428 8.10 11.10 27.03
CA LEU A 428 9.25 11.51 26.23
C LEU A 428 10.59 11.40 26.96
N PRO A 429 10.72 11.81 28.26
CA PRO A 429 11.97 11.65 28.99
C PRO A 429 12.47 10.20 28.98
N THR A 430 11.62 9.22 29.30
CA THR A 430 12.02 7.81 29.31
C THR A 430 12.35 7.30 27.91
N LEU A 431 11.55 7.65 26.89
CA LEU A 431 11.79 7.24 25.50
C LEU A 431 13.17 7.69 25.01
N TYR A 432 13.53 8.95 25.23
CA TYR A 432 14.81 9.51 24.78
C TYR A 432 15.97 9.08 25.67
N ALA A 433 15.75 8.83 26.96
CA ALA A 433 16.77 8.23 27.83
C ALA A 433 17.17 6.83 27.35
N ILE A 434 16.22 6.02 26.90
CA ILE A 434 16.49 4.72 26.28
C ILE A 434 17.25 4.89 24.96
N ALA A 435 16.89 5.87 24.14
CA ALA A 435 17.60 6.12 22.88
C ALA A 435 19.07 6.54 23.11
N ASP A 436 19.33 7.27 24.19
CA ASP A 436 20.68 7.74 24.56
C ASP A 436 21.52 6.68 25.29
N SER A 437 20.88 5.65 25.89
CA SER A 437 21.58 4.55 26.56
C SER A 437 22.15 3.52 25.59
N LEU A 438 21.77 3.56 24.32
CA LEU A 438 22.25 2.63 23.29
C LEU A 438 23.76 2.79 23.06
N SER A 439 24.48 1.67 23.11
CA SER A 439 25.93 1.62 22.88
C SER A 439 26.32 2.04 21.46
N ASP A 440 25.49 1.72 20.46
CA ASP A 440 25.61 2.14 19.07
C ASP A 440 24.26 2.72 18.59
N ASN A 441 24.32 3.90 17.98
CA ASN A 441 23.18 4.57 17.36
C ASN A 441 22.43 3.69 16.35
N GLN A 442 23.14 2.76 15.70
CA GLN A 442 22.55 1.82 14.73
C GLN A 442 21.50 0.89 15.36
N LEU A 443 21.59 0.59 16.66
CA LEU A 443 20.60 -0.24 17.35
C LEU A 443 19.24 0.45 17.48
N GLY A 444 19.23 1.77 17.40
CA GLY A 444 18.03 2.61 17.44
C GLY A 444 17.48 2.99 16.07
N TYR A 445 17.98 2.42 14.97
CA TYR A 445 17.46 2.72 13.64
C TYR A 445 16.14 1.98 13.38
N PHE A 446 15.21 2.69 12.75
CA PHE A 446 13.94 2.15 12.30
C PHE A 446 13.65 2.60 10.87
N ASP A 447 13.61 1.65 9.94
CA ASP A 447 13.37 1.91 8.53
C ASP A 447 12.26 0.99 7.99
N TYR A 448 11.04 1.52 7.89
CA TYR A 448 9.87 0.72 7.51
C TYR A 448 8.83 1.57 6.76
N THR A 449 8.01 0.92 5.94
CA THR A 449 6.84 1.56 5.30
C THR A 449 5.55 1.01 5.91
N PHE A 450 4.80 1.85 6.61
CA PHE A 450 3.43 1.52 6.97
C PHE A 450 2.51 1.73 5.77
N SER A 451 1.71 0.74 5.42
CA SER A 451 0.77 0.86 4.30
C SER A 451 -0.60 0.24 4.54
N ASP A 452 -0.81 -0.34 5.72
CA ASP A 452 -2.12 -0.80 6.14
C ASP A 452 -2.86 0.33 6.87
N SER A 453 -3.95 0.80 6.28
CA SER A 453 -4.83 1.80 6.89
C SER A 453 -5.54 1.29 8.16
N LYS A 454 -5.63 -0.04 8.36
CA LYS A 454 -6.34 -0.65 9.48
C LYS A 454 -5.47 -0.88 10.70
N GLN A 455 -4.15 -0.79 10.56
CA GLN A 455 -3.24 -0.98 11.68
C GLN A 455 -3.48 0.09 12.74
N SER A 456 -3.60 -0.33 14.00
CA SER A 456 -3.86 0.59 15.10
C SER A 456 -2.61 1.41 15.46
N LEU A 457 -2.80 2.56 16.11
CA LEU A 457 -1.69 3.41 16.57
C LEU A 457 -0.75 2.64 17.53
N GLY A 458 -1.31 1.87 18.46
CA GLY A 458 -0.54 1.08 19.41
C GLY A 458 0.33 0.02 18.72
N GLU A 459 -0.22 -0.68 17.74
CA GLU A 459 0.54 -1.65 16.94
C GLU A 459 1.65 -0.97 16.12
N ARG A 460 1.39 0.20 15.52
CA ARG A 460 2.43 0.94 14.77
C ARG A 460 3.58 1.35 15.69
N ILE A 461 3.29 1.89 16.87
CA ILE A 461 4.30 2.27 17.86
C ILE A 461 5.07 1.05 18.34
N GLN A 462 4.39 -0.05 18.64
CA GLN A 462 5.04 -1.29 19.05
C GLN A 462 5.97 -1.84 17.97
N VAL A 463 5.61 -1.74 16.68
CA VAL A 463 6.49 -2.12 15.57
C VAL A 463 7.74 -1.23 15.51
N ILE A 464 7.60 0.08 15.72
CA ILE A 464 8.73 1.03 15.78
C ILE A 464 9.66 0.67 16.96
N CYS A 465 9.09 0.48 18.14
CA CYS A 465 9.83 0.20 19.37
C CYS A 465 10.51 -1.18 19.35
N ASN A 466 9.86 -2.20 18.80
CA ASN A 466 10.40 -3.56 18.75
C ASN A 466 11.71 -3.67 17.96
N ALA A 467 11.92 -2.82 16.95
CA ALA A 467 13.20 -2.75 16.22
C ALA A 467 14.37 -2.46 17.18
N ALA A 468 14.17 -1.59 18.17
CA ALA A 468 15.13 -1.26 19.21
C ALA A 468 14.96 -2.07 20.50
N ARG A 469 14.21 -3.20 20.48
CA ARG A 469 13.87 -4.02 21.65
C ARG A 469 13.17 -3.25 22.78
N VAL A 470 12.44 -2.22 22.40
CA VAL A 470 11.61 -1.43 23.32
C VAL A 470 10.20 -1.96 23.24
N ASP A 471 9.56 -2.09 24.39
CA ASP A 471 8.16 -2.44 24.55
C ASP A 471 7.40 -1.28 25.18
N ILE A 472 6.09 -1.24 24.94
CA ILE A 472 5.20 -0.19 25.45
C ILE A 472 4.36 -0.67 26.62
N ASN A 473 4.13 0.21 27.59
CA ASN A 473 3.22 0.00 28.71
C ASN A 473 2.31 1.23 28.90
N TRP A 474 1.07 0.98 29.30
CA TRP A 474 0.15 2.03 29.71
C TRP A 474 0.13 2.16 31.23
N ILE A 475 0.55 3.31 31.74
CA ILE A 475 0.43 3.66 33.16
C ILE A 475 -0.60 4.79 33.26
N GLY A 476 -1.80 4.44 33.72
CA GLY A 476 -2.94 5.34 33.66
C GLY A 476 -3.23 5.73 32.21
N ASP A 477 -3.09 7.02 31.90
CA ASP A 477 -3.32 7.57 30.56
C ASP A 477 -2.02 7.89 29.79
N VAL A 478 -0.87 7.53 30.35
CA VAL A 478 0.46 7.82 29.79
C VAL A 478 1.08 6.55 29.23
N LEU A 479 1.56 6.64 27.99
CA LEU A 479 2.36 5.62 27.33
C LEU A 479 3.81 5.73 27.79
N THR A 480 4.30 4.68 28.42
CA THR A 480 5.66 4.55 28.94
C THR A 480 6.41 3.46 28.19
N PHE A 481 7.74 3.54 28.22
CA PHE A 481 8.63 2.69 27.45
C PHE A 481 9.59 1.98 28.38
N TRP A 482 9.93 0.74 28.02
CA TRP A 482 11.01 0.03 28.67
C TRP A 482 11.75 -0.80 27.62
N ARG A 483 13.05 -0.96 27.80
CA ARG A 483 13.89 -1.74 26.91
C ARG A 483 14.21 -3.08 27.55
N ASP A 484 14.19 -4.13 26.73
CA ASP A 484 14.61 -5.45 27.16
C ASP A 484 16.14 -5.55 27.20
N GLU A 485 16.71 -5.08 28.30
CA GLU A 485 18.14 -5.07 28.59
C GLU A 485 18.46 -5.54 30.02
N ARG A 486 19.75 -5.73 30.30
CA ARG A 486 20.25 -6.12 31.62
C ARG A 486 19.95 -5.05 32.66
N VAL A 487 19.41 -5.47 33.79
CA VAL A 487 19.08 -4.60 34.92
C VAL A 487 20.07 -4.80 36.07
N SER A 488 20.52 -3.72 36.71
CA SER A 488 21.47 -3.75 37.82
C SER A 488 20.82 -4.03 39.18
N VAL A 489 19.59 -3.57 39.38
CA VAL A 489 18.83 -3.73 40.64
C VAL A 489 17.37 -4.10 40.34
N PRO A 490 16.78 -5.07 41.06
CA PRO A 490 15.38 -5.40 40.88
C PRO A 490 14.48 -4.23 41.32
N ALA A 491 13.39 -4.03 40.60
CA ALA A 491 12.41 -2.98 40.87
C ALA A 491 11.58 -3.24 42.13
N ALA A 492 11.35 -4.51 42.47
CA ALA A 492 10.59 -4.91 43.66
C ALA A 492 11.12 -6.23 44.23
N VAL A 493 10.95 -6.40 45.54
CA VAL A 493 11.29 -7.63 46.26
C VAL A 493 10.06 -8.15 46.98
N PHE A 494 9.65 -9.35 46.59
CA PHE A 494 8.54 -10.08 47.20
C PHE A 494 9.04 -11.07 48.24
N GLY A 495 8.24 -11.27 49.28
CA GLY A 495 8.45 -12.32 50.28
C GLY A 495 7.17 -13.14 50.44
N ARG A 496 7.25 -14.30 51.08
CA ARG A 496 6.06 -15.12 51.35
C ARG A 496 5.00 -14.41 52.17
N SER A 497 5.37 -13.35 52.88
CA SER A 497 4.45 -12.52 53.66
C SER A 497 3.50 -11.67 52.81
N ASN A 498 3.84 -11.36 51.55
CA ASN A 498 3.00 -10.54 50.65
C ASN A 498 2.67 -11.22 49.33
N MET A 499 2.87 -12.53 49.26
CA MET A 499 2.43 -13.40 48.17
C MET A 499 1.26 -14.26 48.64
N PHE A 500 0.35 -14.58 47.74
CA PHE A 500 -0.75 -15.49 48.02
C PHE A 500 -0.53 -16.85 47.37
N TRP A 501 -0.87 -17.91 48.11
CA TRP A 501 -0.94 -19.28 47.59
C TRP A 501 -2.00 -19.44 46.50
N ASP A 502 -3.05 -18.61 46.55
CA ASP A 502 -4.11 -18.60 45.55
C ASP A 502 -3.56 -18.15 44.18
N GLY A 503 -3.66 -19.05 43.20
CA GLY A 503 -3.15 -18.83 41.86
C GLY A 503 -1.64 -19.02 41.66
N PHE A 504 -0.89 -19.42 42.71
CA PHE A 504 0.54 -19.69 42.59
C PHE A 504 0.81 -20.91 41.70
N LYS A 505 1.64 -20.74 40.68
CA LYS A 505 2.04 -21.81 39.75
C LYS A 505 3.49 -21.64 39.32
N MET A 506 4.21 -22.76 39.25
CA MET A 506 5.54 -22.83 38.64
C MET A 506 5.46 -23.72 37.39
N GLY A 507 6.01 -23.23 36.28
CA GLY A 507 6.07 -23.92 35.01
C GLY A 507 7.52 -24.21 34.63
N TYR A 508 7.79 -25.46 34.25
CA TYR A 508 9.11 -25.93 33.83
C TYR A 508 9.06 -26.33 32.36
N SER A 509 9.87 -25.67 31.53
CA SER A 509 10.04 -26.01 30.11
C SER A 509 11.26 -26.90 29.93
N MET A 510 11.06 -28.13 29.45
CA MET A 510 12.13 -29.08 29.18
C MET A 510 12.50 -29.07 27.69
N SER A 511 13.78 -29.23 27.39
CA SER A 511 14.25 -29.38 26.01
C SER A 511 13.81 -30.75 25.47
N LEU A 512 12.80 -30.76 24.62
CA LEU A 512 12.37 -31.95 23.90
C LEU A 512 13.28 -32.19 22.67
N PRO A 513 13.41 -33.43 22.16
CA PRO A 513 14.17 -33.71 20.94
C PRO A 513 13.68 -32.93 19.70
N ASN A 514 12.40 -32.53 19.68
CA ASN A 514 11.78 -31.70 18.63
C ASN A 514 11.66 -30.22 19.04
N GLY A 515 12.36 -29.79 20.09
CA GLY A 515 12.40 -28.39 20.49
C GLY A 515 13.19 -27.54 19.50
N TYR A 516 13.15 -26.22 19.69
CA TYR A 516 13.94 -25.33 18.83
C TYR A 516 15.44 -25.57 19.03
N ASP A 517 16.16 -25.76 17.92
CA ASP A 517 17.60 -26.09 17.88
C ASP A 517 18.47 -24.94 17.33
N GLY A 518 17.83 -23.80 17.08
CA GLY A 518 18.47 -22.63 16.48
C GLY A 518 17.50 -21.47 16.28
N ILE A 519 18.04 -20.37 15.76
CA ILE A 519 17.29 -19.16 15.45
C ILE A 519 17.57 -18.75 14.01
N THR A 520 16.49 -18.43 13.32
CA THR A 520 16.50 -17.79 12.01
C THR A 520 15.86 -16.42 12.14
N LEU A 521 16.66 -15.37 12.04
CA LEU A 521 16.17 -13.99 12.04
C LEU A 521 16.25 -13.42 10.63
N ASP A 522 15.13 -12.86 10.13
CA ASP A 522 15.10 -12.14 8.85
C ASP A 522 15.13 -10.62 9.04
N TYR A 523 15.87 -9.94 8.15
CA TYR A 523 15.97 -8.49 8.06
C TYR A 523 16.14 -8.05 6.60
N VAL A 524 16.05 -6.75 6.30
CA VAL A 524 16.14 -6.25 4.92
C VAL A 524 17.51 -5.60 4.69
N ASP A 525 18.34 -6.17 3.82
CA ASP A 525 19.66 -5.61 3.52
C ASP A 525 19.51 -4.25 2.80
N PRO A 526 20.15 -3.18 3.28
CA PRO A 526 20.05 -1.84 2.71
C PRO A 526 20.70 -1.74 1.32
N ARG A 527 21.66 -2.61 1.00
CA ARG A 527 22.38 -2.60 -0.29
C ARG A 527 21.58 -3.30 -1.38
N THR A 528 21.13 -4.52 -1.11
CA THR A 528 20.43 -5.34 -2.09
C THR A 528 18.92 -5.13 -2.09
N ASN A 529 18.38 -4.50 -1.03
CA ASN A 529 16.95 -4.32 -0.81
C ASN A 529 16.16 -5.63 -0.88
N LYS A 530 16.74 -6.71 -0.33
CA LYS A 530 16.18 -8.06 -0.27
C LYS A 530 16.25 -8.61 1.16
N LYS A 531 15.47 -9.64 1.44
CA LYS A 531 15.55 -10.37 2.71
C LYS A 531 16.93 -11.01 2.85
N ALA A 532 17.58 -10.73 3.96
CA ALA A 532 18.78 -11.38 4.43
C ALA A 532 18.47 -12.08 5.75
N TYR A 533 19.23 -13.13 6.05
CA TYR A 533 18.98 -14.01 7.18
C TYR A 533 20.22 -14.14 8.05
N ILE A 534 20.00 -14.20 9.36
CA ILE A 534 20.98 -14.58 10.36
C ILE A 534 20.57 -15.93 10.93
N TYR A 535 21.46 -16.92 10.82
CA TYR A 535 21.24 -18.26 11.34
C TYR A 535 22.19 -18.52 12.52
N LEU A 536 21.62 -18.90 13.66
CA LEU A 536 22.35 -19.33 14.85
C LEU A 536 21.92 -20.76 15.18
N SER A 537 22.87 -21.66 15.45
CA SER A 537 22.60 -22.95 16.09
C SER A 537 22.72 -22.84 17.60
N VAL A 538 21.88 -23.60 18.30
CA VAL A 538 21.95 -23.77 19.75
C VAL A 538 22.13 -25.25 20.04
N ASN A 539 23.32 -25.64 20.49
CA ASN A 539 23.64 -27.05 20.80
C ASN A 539 24.46 -27.17 22.10
N THR A 540 24.85 -28.39 22.46
CA THR A 540 25.62 -28.67 23.68
C THR A 540 26.99 -27.98 23.72
N SER A 541 27.54 -27.57 22.57
CA SER A 541 28.79 -26.82 22.47
C SER A 541 28.60 -25.30 22.58
N GLY A 542 27.35 -24.83 22.71
CA GLY A 542 26.99 -23.41 22.85
C GLY A 542 26.26 -22.85 21.63
N ILE A 543 26.29 -21.52 21.52
CA ILE A 543 25.65 -20.77 20.43
C ILE A 543 26.68 -20.47 19.36
N ALA A 544 26.44 -20.88 18.12
CA ALA A 544 27.35 -20.64 17.00
C ALA A 544 26.61 -20.10 15.77
N ARG A 545 27.28 -19.24 15.00
CA ARG A 545 26.74 -18.75 13.73
C ARG A 545 26.96 -19.77 12.62
N ILE A 546 25.90 -20.07 11.88
CA ILE A 546 25.92 -21.04 10.78
C ILE A 546 25.45 -20.39 9.46
N THR A 547 25.63 -21.08 8.35
CA THR A 547 25.32 -20.57 7.00
C THR A 547 23.94 -20.94 6.48
N SER A 548 23.27 -21.89 7.13
CA SER A 548 21.97 -22.42 6.75
C SER A 548 21.10 -22.60 8.00
N PRO A 549 19.76 -22.56 7.89
CA PRO A 549 18.89 -22.78 9.05
C PRO A 549 19.06 -24.20 9.61
N THR A 550 18.89 -24.36 10.91
CA THR A 550 18.75 -25.66 11.57
C THR A 550 17.39 -26.28 11.26
N GLU A 551 17.20 -27.57 11.54
CA GLU A 551 15.98 -28.30 11.16
C GLU A 551 14.74 -27.75 11.89
N ASN A 552 14.88 -27.36 13.15
CA ASN A 552 13.81 -26.80 13.97
C ASN A 552 14.15 -25.38 14.43
N ALA A 553 14.58 -24.50 13.52
CA ALA A 553 14.91 -23.12 13.88
C ALA A 553 13.66 -22.30 14.27
N MET A 554 13.73 -21.55 15.37
CA MET A 554 12.74 -20.51 15.67
C MET A 554 12.88 -19.36 14.67
N THR A 555 11.81 -19.05 13.93
CA THR A 555 11.81 -17.97 12.95
C THR A 555 11.30 -16.67 13.57
N ILE A 556 12.09 -15.60 13.43
CA ILE A 556 11.78 -14.29 13.99
C ILE A 556 11.88 -13.26 12.88
N SER A 557 10.83 -12.46 12.71
CA SER A 557 10.81 -11.38 11.74
C SER A 557 10.91 -10.01 12.38
N LEU A 558 12.00 -9.30 12.07
CA LEU A 558 12.29 -7.99 12.64
C LEU A 558 11.89 -6.89 11.65
N ALA A 559 10.59 -6.56 11.66
CA ALA A 559 10.06 -5.46 10.85
C ALA A 559 10.78 -4.13 11.20
N GLY A 560 11.21 -3.41 10.17
CA GLY A 560 11.90 -2.13 10.33
C GLY A 560 13.41 -2.21 10.58
N SER A 561 13.98 -3.41 10.67
CA SER A 561 15.44 -3.58 10.74
C SER A 561 16.07 -3.67 9.36
N ARG A 562 16.97 -2.72 9.08
CA ARG A 562 17.75 -2.66 7.83
C ARG A 562 19.26 -2.69 8.07
N ASN A 563 19.70 -3.19 9.21
CA ASN A 563 21.12 -3.24 9.53
C ASN A 563 21.46 -4.58 10.18
N GLN A 564 22.64 -5.08 9.81
CA GLN A 564 23.11 -6.36 10.30
C GLN A 564 23.41 -6.31 11.82
N VAL A 565 23.82 -5.16 12.35
CA VAL A 565 24.16 -5.00 13.79
C VAL A 565 22.95 -5.24 14.69
N GLN A 566 21.81 -4.57 14.41
CA GLN A 566 20.57 -4.75 15.16
C GLN A 566 20.01 -6.17 15.01
N ALA A 567 20.05 -6.72 13.80
CA ALA A 567 19.63 -8.09 13.51
C ALA A 567 20.46 -9.14 14.28
N ILE A 568 21.79 -8.99 14.31
CA ILE A 568 22.69 -9.87 15.08
C ILE A 568 22.42 -9.74 16.56
N ASN A 569 22.35 -8.51 17.07
CA ASN A 569 22.08 -8.24 18.48
C ASN A 569 20.77 -8.94 18.86
N ARG A 570 19.65 -8.73 18.16
CA ARG A 570 18.37 -9.42 18.45
C ARG A 570 18.47 -10.95 18.36
N ALA A 571 19.18 -11.49 17.36
CA ALA A 571 19.32 -12.94 17.21
C ALA A 571 20.04 -13.59 18.41
N TYR A 572 21.11 -12.97 18.92
CA TYR A 572 21.82 -13.50 20.09
C TYR A 572 21.00 -13.43 21.38
N LEU A 573 20.24 -12.36 21.60
CA LEU A 573 19.34 -12.25 22.75
C LEU A 573 18.34 -13.41 22.80
N GLU A 574 17.70 -13.69 21.66
CA GLU A 574 16.73 -14.78 21.56
C GLU A 574 17.39 -16.15 21.72
N ALA A 575 18.64 -16.30 21.23
CA ALA A 575 19.38 -17.56 21.34
C ALA A 575 19.77 -17.83 22.79
N ASN A 576 20.23 -16.80 23.50
CA ASN A 576 20.50 -16.88 24.92
C ASN A 576 19.21 -17.14 25.72
N ARG A 577 18.08 -16.50 25.36
CA ARG A 577 16.78 -16.75 25.99
C ARG A 577 16.34 -18.20 25.83
N LEU A 578 16.53 -18.79 24.65
CA LEU A 578 16.21 -20.21 24.41
C LEU A 578 17.01 -21.16 25.32
N VAL A 579 18.26 -20.78 25.67
CA VAL A 579 19.11 -21.57 26.56
C VAL A 579 18.75 -21.35 28.04
N HIS A 580 18.61 -20.08 28.44
CA HIS A 580 18.62 -19.63 29.83
C HIS A 580 17.24 -19.31 30.42
N SER A 581 16.17 -19.27 29.62
CA SER A 581 14.81 -19.01 30.11
C SER A 581 13.95 -20.26 29.98
N ARG A 582 13.91 -21.07 31.05
CA ARG A 582 13.18 -22.35 31.10
C ARG A 582 12.12 -22.39 32.20
N LEU A 583 12.17 -21.46 33.14
CA LEU A 583 11.21 -21.36 34.23
C LEU A 583 10.21 -20.23 33.99
N SER A 584 8.98 -20.45 34.45
CA SER A 584 7.93 -19.43 34.50
C SER A 584 7.19 -19.54 35.81
N MET A 585 6.76 -18.40 36.35
CA MET A 585 6.02 -18.34 37.60
C MET A 585 4.77 -17.48 37.44
N THR A 586 3.66 -17.91 38.01
CA THR A 586 2.48 -17.07 38.19
C THR A 586 2.25 -16.89 39.68
N VAL A 587 2.11 -15.65 40.12
CA VAL A 587 1.93 -15.33 41.54
C VAL A 587 0.99 -14.14 41.70
N LYS A 588 0.12 -14.22 42.71
CA LYS A 588 -0.67 -13.10 43.19
C LYS A 588 0.06 -12.42 44.33
N VAL A 589 0.30 -11.11 44.22
CA VAL A 589 1.08 -10.33 45.19
C VAL A 589 0.32 -9.11 45.68
N PHE A 590 0.67 -8.64 46.88
CA PHE A 590 0.16 -7.43 47.52
C PHE A 590 1.31 -6.43 47.69
N GLU A 591 1.18 -5.25 47.08
CA GLU A 591 2.21 -4.20 47.14
C GLU A 591 1.59 -2.81 47.06
N THR A 592 2.23 -1.82 47.67
CA THR A 592 1.77 -0.42 47.63
C THR A 592 1.95 0.21 46.25
N THR A 593 2.98 -0.20 45.50
CA THR A 593 3.25 0.27 44.14
C THR A 593 3.02 -0.85 43.14
N HIS A 594 2.26 -0.56 42.07
CA HIS A 594 2.00 -1.53 41.02
C HIS A 594 3.29 -1.86 40.25
N VAL A 595 3.56 -3.15 40.05
CA VAL A 595 4.69 -3.59 39.22
C VAL A 595 4.23 -3.65 37.78
N ILE A 596 4.98 -2.99 36.89
CA ILE A 596 4.71 -2.94 35.46
C ILE A 596 5.38 -4.10 34.72
N ARG A 597 4.86 -4.41 33.54
CA ARG A 597 5.48 -5.35 32.61
C ARG A 597 6.90 -4.88 32.24
N GLY A 598 7.83 -5.81 32.13
CA GLY A 598 9.25 -5.53 31.82
C GLY A 598 10.14 -5.25 33.02
N ALA A 599 9.56 -4.99 34.20
CA ALA A 599 10.34 -4.87 35.42
C ALA A 599 11.02 -6.20 35.79
N VAL A 600 12.21 -6.13 36.38
CA VAL A 600 12.84 -7.30 37.02
C VAL A 600 12.48 -7.27 38.50
N VAL A 601 12.04 -8.39 39.05
CA VAL A 601 11.64 -8.52 40.45
C VAL A 601 12.33 -9.69 41.11
N GLN A 602 12.62 -9.56 42.39
CA GLN A 602 13.06 -10.67 43.23
C GLN A 602 11.82 -11.35 43.80
N CYS A 603 11.61 -12.63 43.50
CA CYS A 603 10.44 -13.34 43.98
C CYS A 603 10.80 -14.79 44.37
N PRO A 604 10.50 -15.22 45.61
CA PRO A 604 10.81 -16.56 46.06
C PRO A 604 9.88 -17.59 45.42
N ASP A 605 10.34 -18.84 45.34
CA ASP A 605 9.48 -19.99 45.14
C ASP A 605 8.76 -20.30 46.47
N MET A 606 7.44 -20.43 46.45
CA MET A 606 6.66 -20.78 47.64
C MET A 606 6.84 -22.24 48.07
N TYR A 607 7.34 -23.12 47.20
CA TYR A 607 7.59 -24.52 47.52
C TYR A 607 8.99 -24.81 48.10
N ASP A 608 9.94 -23.87 47.97
CA ASP A 608 11.35 -24.10 48.34
C ASP A 608 11.69 -23.64 49.76
N ASN A 609 12.19 -24.53 50.62
CA ASN A 609 12.51 -24.18 52.01
C ASN A 609 13.90 -23.59 52.21
N GLU A 610 14.78 -23.58 51.20
CA GLU A 610 16.11 -22.97 51.31
C GLU A 610 16.05 -21.43 51.33
N GLN A 611 14.99 -20.87 50.76
CA GLN A 611 14.73 -19.44 50.67
C GLN A 611 14.01 -18.93 51.94
N GLN A 612 14.74 -18.20 52.79
CA GLN A 612 14.22 -17.68 54.05
C GLN A 612 13.72 -16.26 53.88
N THR A 613 12.39 -16.08 53.89
CA THR A 613 11.76 -14.76 53.69
C THR A 613 10.85 -14.40 54.86
N GLY A 614 10.69 -13.10 55.09
CA GLY A 614 9.81 -12.58 56.14
C GLY A 614 9.84 -11.06 56.18
N TYR A 615 9.33 -10.49 57.27
CA TYR A 615 9.35 -9.04 57.50
C TYR A 615 10.22 -8.67 58.70
N LEU A 616 10.72 -7.43 58.68
CA LEU A 616 11.54 -6.86 59.73
C LEU A 616 10.65 -6.32 60.86
N LYS A 617 11.04 -6.60 62.10
CA LYS A 617 10.38 -6.13 63.33
C LYS A 617 11.10 -4.95 63.99
N GLY A 618 12.33 -4.67 63.57
CA GLY A 618 13.12 -3.56 64.06
C GLY A 618 14.57 -3.66 63.61
N ARG A 619 15.31 -2.57 63.84
CA ARG A 619 16.76 -2.48 63.60
C ARG A 619 17.40 -1.79 64.80
N ASP A 620 18.51 -2.34 65.27
CA ASP A 620 19.39 -1.73 66.27
C ASP A 620 20.84 -1.75 65.74
N GLY A 621 21.31 -0.59 65.26
CA GLY A 621 22.58 -0.48 64.53
C GLY A 621 22.61 -1.39 63.29
N ASN A 622 23.53 -2.36 63.28
CA ASN A 622 23.67 -3.35 62.21
C ASN A 622 22.92 -4.66 62.48
N ALA A 623 22.21 -4.78 63.61
CA ALA A 623 21.39 -5.93 63.94
C ALA A 623 19.92 -5.70 63.51
N PHE A 624 19.39 -6.63 62.73
CA PHE A 624 18.02 -6.62 62.23
C PHE A 624 17.22 -7.74 62.89
N PHE A 625 16.01 -7.43 63.38
CA PHE A 625 15.11 -8.39 64.00
C PHE A 625 14.05 -8.87 63.00
N THR A 626 13.83 -10.18 62.94
CA THR A 626 12.98 -10.81 61.91
C THR A 626 11.68 -11.40 62.48
N SER A 627 10.70 -11.60 61.61
CA SER A 627 9.44 -12.27 61.95
C SER A 627 9.64 -13.76 62.25
N GLU A 628 10.41 -14.43 61.38
CA GLU A 628 10.69 -15.87 61.41
C GLU A 628 12.06 -16.20 61.98
N ARG A 629 12.24 -17.48 62.33
CA ARG A 629 13.54 -18.05 62.73
C ARG A 629 14.44 -18.19 61.51
N LEU A 630 15.73 -17.91 61.68
CA LEU A 630 16.75 -17.95 60.64
C LEU A 630 17.73 -19.10 60.85
N GLU A 631 18.12 -19.73 59.74
CA GLU A 631 19.17 -20.75 59.70
C GLU A 631 20.33 -20.28 58.83
N PHE A 632 21.56 -20.54 59.27
CA PHE A 632 22.80 -20.17 58.57
C PHE A 632 23.62 -21.42 58.25
N PRO A 633 23.19 -22.25 57.28
CA PRO A 633 23.92 -23.46 56.86
C PRO A 633 25.27 -23.14 56.18
N GLY A 634 25.53 -21.88 55.81
CA GLY A 634 26.76 -21.43 55.18
C GLY A 634 26.80 -19.91 55.00
N ASP A 635 27.55 -19.44 54.00
CA ASP A 635 27.62 -18.02 53.65
C ASP A 635 26.27 -17.53 53.08
N MET A 636 25.59 -16.70 53.87
CA MET A 636 24.27 -16.16 53.54
C MET A 636 24.34 -14.69 53.15
N TRP A 637 23.46 -14.32 52.22
CA TRP A 637 23.25 -12.95 51.78
C TRP A 637 21.80 -12.56 52.05
N VAL A 638 21.58 -11.30 52.39
CA VAL A 638 20.25 -10.74 52.63
C VAL A 638 19.98 -9.59 51.68
N VAL A 639 18.80 -9.62 51.07
CA VAL A 639 18.21 -8.48 50.37
C VAL A 639 17.16 -7.86 51.29
N ILE A 640 17.20 -6.54 51.46
CA ILE A 640 16.29 -5.79 52.34
C ILE A 640 15.51 -4.78 51.52
N THR A 641 14.26 -4.51 51.91
CA THR A 641 13.48 -3.39 51.35
C THR A 641 13.42 -2.19 52.28
N ASP A 642 13.37 -0.98 51.71
CA ASP A 642 13.10 0.24 52.48
C ASP A 642 11.63 0.37 52.91
N SER A 643 11.28 1.54 53.42
CA SER A 643 9.93 1.90 53.84
C SER A 643 8.92 2.03 52.68
N LEU A 644 9.40 2.19 51.45
CA LEU A 644 8.60 2.28 50.22
C LEU A 644 8.50 0.93 49.48
N GLY A 645 9.19 -0.11 49.96
CA GLY A 645 9.23 -1.43 49.34
C GLY A 645 10.29 -1.58 48.24
N ASN A 646 11.16 -0.58 48.03
CA ASN A 646 12.22 -0.64 47.04
C ASN A 646 13.38 -1.52 47.50
N PHE A 647 14.11 -2.09 46.56
CA PHE A 647 15.34 -2.84 46.82
C PHE A 647 16.41 -1.92 47.44
N HIS A 648 16.85 -2.27 48.65
CA HIS A 648 17.95 -1.61 49.35
C HIS A 648 19.08 -2.61 49.58
N GLY A 649 19.85 -2.82 48.51
CA GLY A 649 21.12 -3.52 48.54
C GLY A 649 21.05 -5.02 48.83
N ARG A 650 22.18 -5.68 48.57
CA ARG A 650 22.42 -7.07 48.93
C ARG A 650 23.63 -7.11 49.85
N TYR A 651 23.40 -7.51 51.09
CA TYR A 651 24.40 -7.47 52.16
C TYR A 651 24.76 -8.88 52.62
N ARG A 652 25.99 -9.08 53.08
CA ARG A 652 26.37 -10.35 53.72
C ARG A 652 25.76 -10.40 55.11
N ALA A 653 25.10 -11.50 55.44
CA ALA A 653 24.40 -11.68 56.70
C ALA A 653 25.18 -12.62 57.63
N TYR A 654 25.29 -12.26 58.89
CA TYR A 654 25.90 -13.08 59.94
C TYR A 654 24.87 -13.42 61.02
N GLN A 655 24.99 -14.61 61.59
CA GLN A 655 24.16 -15.06 62.69
C GLN A 655 24.46 -14.28 63.97
N VAL A 656 23.41 -13.87 64.69
CA VAL A 656 23.54 -13.28 66.03
C VAL A 656 23.53 -14.38 67.08
N SER A 657 24.58 -14.47 67.89
CA SER A 657 24.68 -15.47 68.95
C SER A 657 23.56 -15.29 69.98
N GLY A 658 22.80 -16.36 70.24
CA GLY A 658 21.73 -16.38 71.24
C GLY A 658 20.37 -15.83 70.78
N ASN A 659 20.22 -15.36 69.53
CA ASN A 659 18.94 -14.94 68.98
C ASN A 659 18.75 -15.46 67.55
N ASP A 660 17.91 -16.50 67.42
CA ASP A 660 17.55 -17.17 66.17
C ASP A 660 16.61 -16.34 65.27
N LYS A 661 16.13 -15.18 65.75
CA LYS A 661 15.28 -14.24 65.00
C LYS A 661 15.98 -12.91 64.71
N SER A 662 17.29 -12.95 64.50
CA SER A 662 18.06 -11.78 64.12
C SER A 662 19.28 -12.12 63.29
N PHE A 663 19.67 -11.17 62.44
CA PHE A 663 20.91 -11.23 61.67
C PHE A 663 21.65 -9.89 61.79
N THR A 664 22.97 -9.91 61.64
CA THR A 664 23.76 -8.69 61.48
C THR A 664 24.22 -8.53 60.04
N ALA A 665 24.01 -7.35 59.47
CA ALA A 665 24.47 -6.98 58.13
C ALA A 665 24.98 -5.54 58.14
N ASP A 666 26.07 -5.28 57.43
CA ASP A 666 26.62 -3.92 57.26
C ASP A 666 25.87 -3.20 56.15
N ALA A 667 24.68 -2.72 56.48
CA ALA A 667 23.76 -2.09 55.56
C ALA A 667 23.72 -0.57 55.77
N ASP A 668 23.58 0.18 54.69
CA ASP A 668 23.47 1.64 54.73
C ASP A 668 22.27 2.09 55.59
N THR A 669 22.24 3.36 55.97
CA THR A 669 21.12 3.92 56.74
C THR A 669 19.94 4.20 55.81
N PHE A 670 18.80 3.56 56.07
CA PHE A 670 17.55 3.78 55.34
C PHE A 670 16.36 3.56 56.28
N ASP A 671 15.22 4.16 55.92
CA ASP A 671 14.00 4.08 56.72
C ASP A 671 13.33 2.72 56.54
N LEU A 672 12.93 2.11 57.66
CA LEU A 672 12.21 0.84 57.70
C LEU A 672 10.75 1.08 58.06
N ASN A 673 9.85 0.38 57.37
CA ASN A 673 8.45 0.32 57.74
C ASN A 673 8.23 -0.89 58.66
N ILE A 674 7.78 -0.68 59.89
CA ILE A 674 7.58 -1.76 60.87
C ILE A 674 6.08 -1.97 61.08
N TYR A 675 5.62 -3.21 60.92
CA TYR A 675 4.22 -3.57 61.06
C TYR A 675 3.70 -3.29 62.48
N ASP A 676 2.71 -2.41 62.59
CA ASP A 676 2.09 -1.97 63.87
C ASP A 676 0.67 -2.54 64.08
N GLY A 677 0.13 -3.27 63.09
CA GLY A 677 -1.21 -3.84 63.12
C GLY A 677 -2.36 -2.82 63.03
N ARG A 678 -2.07 -1.54 62.72
CA ARG A 678 -3.09 -0.48 62.60
C ARG A 678 -2.88 0.45 61.40
N THR A 679 -1.72 1.09 61.29
CA THR A 679 -1.43 2.12 60.28
C THR A 679 -0.41 1.66 59.23
N VAL A 680 0.43 0.71 59.57
CA VAL A 680 1.45 0.12 58.70
C VAL A 680 1.07 -1.31 58.38
N GLN A 681 0.62 -1.55 57.15
CA GLN A 681 0.21 -2.89 56.66
C GLN A 681 1.29 -3.58 55.80
N THR A 682 2.17 -2.82 55.14
CA THR A 682 3.28 -3.31 54.31
C THR A 682 4.63 -3.07 55.00
N PRO A 683 5.10 -3.99 55.87
CA PRO A 683 6.40 -3.85 56.51
C PRO A 683 7.57 -4.06 55.53
N SER A 684 8.72 -3.49 55.86
CA SER A 684 9.99 -3.77 55.22
C SER A 684 10.35 -5.26 55.37
N ARG A 685 10.91 -5.83 54.30
CA ARG A 685 11.07 -7.26 54.13
C ARG A 685 12.54 -7.64 54.10
N TYR A 686 12.80 -8.90 54.40
CA TYR A 686 14.10 -9.50 54.16
C TYR A 686 13.95 -10.77 53.33
N PHE A 687 14.92 -11.00 52.45
CA PHE A 687 15.10 -12.24 51.71
C PHE A 687 16.52 -12.72 51.96
N LEU A 688 16.66 -13.81 52.72
CA LEU A 688 17.93 -14.42 53.08
C LEU A 688 18.09 -15.76 52.34
N ALA A 689 19.17 -15.90 51.56
CA ALA A 689 19.56 -17.17 50.94
C ALA A 689 21.04 -17.16 50.57
N SER A 690 21.52 -18.28 50.02
CA SER A 690 22.87 -18.36 49.44
C SER A 690 22.99 -17.41 48.23
N SER A 691 24.23 -17.16 47.79
CA SER A 691 24.44 -16.26 46.66
C SER A 691 23.80 -16.72 45.37
N ASP A 692 23.88 -18.03 45.11
CA ASP A 692 23.40 -18.63 43.88
C ASP A 692 21.87 -18.71 43.89
N GLU A 693 21.28 -18.96 45.06
CA GLU A 693 19.83 -19.04 45.24
C GLU A 693 19.13 -17.67 45.15
N LEU A 694 19.81 -16.59 45.57
CA LEU A 694 19.29 -15.24 45.30
C LEU A 694 19.31 -14.92 43.80
N ASN A 695 20.27 -15.46 43.04
CA ASN A 695 20.33 -15.19 41.61
C ASN A 695 19.28 -16.00 40.83
N SER A 696 18.91 -17.20 41.29
CA SER A 696 17.85 -18.03 40.69
C SER A 696 16.43 -17.48 40.91
N THR A 697 16.27 -16.57 41.87
CA THR A 697 14.97 -15.99 42.26
C THR A 697 14.71 -14.60 41.68
N LEU A 698 15.48 -14.22 40.65
CA LEU A 698 15.22 -13.05 39.81
C LEU A 698 14.33 -13.41 38.63
N TRP A 699 13.31 -12.58 38.41
CA TRP A 699 12.32 -12.81 37.38
C TRP A 699 12.02 -11.54 36.59
N ARG A 700 11.76 -11.67 35.29
CA ARG A 700 11.23 -10.59 34.44
C ARG A 700 9.71 -10.68 34.41
N VAL A 701 9.02 -9.56 34.61
CA VAL A 701 7.55 -9.50 34.53
C VAL A 701 7.11 -9.52 33.07
N GLU A 702 6.48 -10.62 32.65
CA GLU A 702 5.91 -10.76 31.31
C GLU A 702 4.53 -10.11 31.20
N SER A 703 3.70 -10.27 32.25
CA SER A 703 2.40 -9.61 32.35
C SER A 703 2.09 -9.23 33.79
N SER A 704 1.37 -8.12 33.94
CA SER A 704 0.86 -7.65 35.23
C SER A 704 -0.62 -7.34 35.08
N LYS A 705 -1.47 -8.00 35.88
CA LYS A 705 -2.92 -7.85 35.85
C LYS A 705 -3.43 -7.39 37.23
N PRO A 706 -3.96 -6.17 37.35
CA PRO A 706 -4.63 -5.74 38.58
C PRO A 706 -5.94 -6.51 38.77
N ASN A 707 -6.23 -6.93 40.01
CA ASN A 707 -7.42 -7.75 40.31
C ASN A 707 -8.65 -6.93 40.76
N GLY A 708 -8.55 -5.59 40.79
CA GLY A 708 -9.62 -4.69 41.24
C GLY A 708 -9.66 -4.46 42.76
N ASP A 709 -8.76 -5.12 43.49
CA ASP A 709 -8.35 -4.84 44.87
C ASP A 709 -6.89 -4.33 44.86
N ASP A 710 -6.29 -4.16 46.03
CA ASP A 710 -4.87 -3.78 46.20
C ASP A 710 -3.90 -4.93 45.85
N THR A 711 -4.37 -5.98 45.15
CA THR A 711 -3.53 -7.09 44.68
C THR A 711 -3.36 -7.09 43.17
N GLN A 712 -2.22 -7.64 42.74
CA GLN A 712 -1.89 -7.83 41.34
C GLN A 712 -1.47 -9.27 41.08
N THR A 713 -1.87 -9.81 39.94
CA THR A 713 -1.41 -11.12 39.46
C THR A 713 -0.29 -10.90 38.45
N LEU A 714 0.89 -11.45 38.73
CA LEU A 714 2.07 -11.35 37.89
C LEU A 714 2.31 -12.68 37.16
N SER A 715 2.61 -12.60 35.87
CA SER A 715 3.27 -13.68 35.12
C SER A 715 4.73 -13.31 34.93
N LEU A 716 5.59 -14.23 35.34
CA LEU A 716 7.02 -14.04 35.49
C LEU A 716 7.75 -15.07 34.64
N VAL A 717 8.82 -14.64 33.98
CA VAL A 717 9.73 -15.50 33.24
C VAL A 717 11.13 -15.37 33.83
N GLU A 718 11.88 -16.46 33.78
CA GLU A 718 13.23 -16.55 34.33
C GLU A 718 14.12 -15.42 33.80
N TYR A 719 14.78 -14.70 34.71
CA TYR A 719 15.74 -13.66 34.37
C TYR A 719 17.13 -14.10 34.81
N SER A 720 18.10 -13.97 33.91
CA SER A 720 19.51 -14.08 34.25
C SER A 720 20.33 -13.12 33.41
N ASP A 721 21.42 -12.62 34.00
CA ASP A 721 22.38 -11.77 33.27
C ASP A 721 22.96 -12.49 32.04
N ALA A 722 22.97 -13.82 32.04
CA ALA A 722 23.42 -14.65 30.92
C ALA A 722 22.56 -14.48 29.65
N ILE A 723 21.30 -14.06 29.79
CA ILE A 723 20.42 -13.78 28.63
C ILE A 723 20.97 -12.62 27.79
N TYR A 724 21.63 -11.66 28.44
CA TYR A 724 22.15 -10.43 27.82
C TYR A 724 23.65 -10.53 27.48
N LEU A 725 24.18 -11.74 27.34
CA LEU A 725 25.55 -11.93 26.86
C LEU A 725 25.67 -11.47 25.39
N ASN A 726 26.68 -10.66 25.10
CA ASN A 726 26.95 -10.04 23.80
C ASN A 726 25.94 -8.93 23.41
N ASP A 727 25.33 -8.26 24.40
CA ASP A 727 24.48 -7.09 24.17
C ASP A 727 25.25 -5.82 23.78
#